data_AF-A0A933VXX0-F1
#
_entry.id   AF-A0A933VXX0-F1
#
_cell.length_a   1.000
_cell.length_b   1.000
_cell.length_c   1.000
_cell.angle_alpha   90.00
_cell.angle_beta   90.00
_cell.angle_gamma   90.00
#
_symmetry.space_group_name_H-M   'P 1'
#
loop_
_entity.id
_entity.type
_entity.pdbx_description
1 polymer ?
#
loop_
_entity_poly.entity_id
_entity_poly.type
_entity_poly.pdbx_seq_one_letter_code
_entity_poly.pdbx_strand_id
1 'polypeptide(L)'
;MRRKIAVCAVLAVCLLSVWGAAHGFLEPNERYLFIFVIDGIPKAEFDAMLARGDLPNFKKYIYDRGIHSEHHISVFPPLTFPAMASIFSGSYPSRHRVPTFFWVDRERGFYKNYLSTTLGDYQRDLKQTVCVLFEYFPDERTLCFGLPLGGGATYQRTVMGSFIDPLREPRDLDYISKAVEQRHTIAADVFVRPSEVISLFNPAKETNIISLVNPFSTSGMLRYAIDSFSEERSRLRTKKPKVVVYYDWAADHYGHEDGPMSPQVVGSLIRDDTEFGRFVEVYQKAGLYDSTYFALLSDHGQMPLEPHYVPIQPIFTARGFKTAFISHELIAKAGLSGLLQVRSVLFGKGTVVGYNCIIGTAGAGSVNVFLTKNGGTDAASWKGEVYYNDLLQYPVVPGKYINVEDFVNSIDGVNFSLVRENERVPGDIHKTRIMSRRGSSIISARLENTKPVELKYEVIKGADPLSYSENPILAGMMASGFHGDREWLRATAETAYPDALAQIAQIMELDRSGSIIIVPDDGHCFNARVWAKHGGLSAGEMITTFAVAGPGLSPGVVHDSRVIDIVPTLLSLMGKDNPEACFDGIALPDITGERRKAQGEKGAKDEPSNHHSERRQESQSGIQNSKRNHPQTSSRTLR
;
A
#
# COMPACT_ATOMS: atom_id res chain seq x y z
N MET A 1 24.15 62.58 10.33
CA MET A 1 24.27 61.14 10.71
C MET A 1 23.16 60.25 10.14
N ARG A 2 21.87 60.60 10.25
CA ARG A 2 20.74 59.74 9.82
C ARG A 2 20.74 59.30 8.34
N ARG A 3 21.21 60.13 7.41
CA ARG A 3 21.32 59.76 5.98
C ARG A 3 22.44 58.76 5.65
N LYS A 4 23.52 58.71 6.45
CA LYS A 4 24.62 57.74 6.22
C LYS A 4 24.27 56.33 6.72
N ILE A 5 23.48 56.24 7.80
CA ILE A 5 23.01 54.97 8.36
C ILE A 5 21.97 54.30 7.44
N ALA A 6 21.06 55.08 6.83
CA ALA A 6 20.08 54.57 5.89
C ALA A 6 20.72 53.99 4.61
N VAL A 7 21.78 54.63 4.10
CA VAL A 7 22.50 54.13 2.90
C VAL A 7 23.28 52.85 3.21
N CYS A 8 23.89 52.72 4.39
CA CYS A 8 24.55 51.48 4.80
C CYS A 8 23.57 50.33 5.04
N ALA A 9 22.37 50.60 5.57
CA ALA A 9 21.35 49.57 5.76
C ALA A 9 20.77 49.06 4.43
N VAL A 10 20.54 49.95 3.47
CA VAL A 10 20.07 49.56 2.12
C VAL A 10 21.14 48.78 1.38
N LEU A 11 22.43 49.19 1.47
CA LEU A 11 23.53 48.44 0.88
C LEU A 11 23.74 47.06 1.52
N ALA A 12 23.54 46.92 2.83
CA ALA A 12 23.60 45.62 3.52
C ALA A 12 22.47 44.68 3.10
N VAL A 13 21.24 45.19 2.93
CA VAL A 13 20.10 44.41 2.42
C VAL A 13 20.28 44.03 0.96
N CYS A 14 20.81 44.93 0.13
CA CYS A 14 21.15 44.61 -1.27
C CYS A 14 22.33 43.62 -1.38
N LEU A 15 23.33 43.70 -0.50
CA LEU A 15 24.43 42.73 -0.47
C LEU A 15 23.96 41.36 0.03
N LEU A 16 23.07 41.31 1.02
CA LEU A 16 22.44 40.06 1.49
C LEU A 16 21.53 39.43 0.43
N SER A 17 20.80 40.22 -0.36
CA SER A 17 19.94 39.71 -1.43
C SER A 17 20.74 39.24 -2.65
N VAL A 18 21.85 39.92 -2.99
CA VAL A 18 22.77 39.49 -4.06
C VAL A 18 23.57 38.25 -3.62
N TRP A 19 23.95 38.14 -2.34
CA TRP A 19 24.62 36.96 -1.79
C TRP A 19 23.65 35.76 -1.68
N GLY A 20 22.39 36.01 -1.32
CA GLY A 20 21.31 35.02 -1.28
C GLY A 20 20.90 34.49 -2.67
N ALA A 21 20.90 35.35 -3.69
CA ALA A 21 20.65 34.95 -5.08
C ALA A 21 21.80 34.14 -5.70
N ALA A 22 23.03 34.32 -5.20
CA ALA A 22 24.21 33.57 -5.66
C ALA A 22 24.43 32.24 -4.91
N HIS A 23 23.86 32.07 -3.70
CA HIS A 23 24.08 30.89 -2.84
C HIS A 23 22.80 30.11 -2.50
N GLY A 24 21.65 30.45 -3.09
CA GLY A 24 20.41 29.68 -2.96
C GLY A 24 20.07 29.33 -1.52
N PHE A 25 19.93 30.35 -0.65
CA PHE A 25 19.41 30.11 0.69
C PHE A 25 17.97 29.60 0.59
N LEU A 26 17.73 28.40 1.10
CA LEU A 26 16.39 27.87 1.30
C LEU A 26 15.62 28.81 2.22
N GLU A 27 14.37 29.14 1.85
CA GLU A 27 13.46 29.83 2.76
C GLU A 27 13.32 28.98 4.04
N PRO A 28 13.34 29.57 5.27
CA PRO A 28 13.37 28.83 6.54
C PRO A 28 12.22 27.82 6.78
N ASN A 29 11.22 27.79 5.90
CA ASN A 29 10.04 26.94 5.98
C ASN A 29 9.86 26.03 4.75
N GLU A 30 10.80 25.99 3.80
CA GLU A 30 10.63 25.18 2.60
C GLU A 30 10.80 23.69 2.92
N ARG A 31 9.73 22.90 2.75
CA ARG A 31 9.71 21.45 2.99
C ARG A 31 9.72 20.66 1.68
N TYR A 32 10.38 19.52 1.65
CA TYR A 32 10.47 18.60 0.52
C TYR A 32 10.01 17.19 0.94
N LEU A 33 9.58 16.38 -0.03
CA LEU A 33 9.10 15.02 0.22
C LEU A 33 9.72 14.03 -0.77
N PHE A 34 10.32 12.98 -0.24
CA PHE A 34 10.78 11.82 -0.99
C PHE A 34 10.08 10.56 -0.47
N ILE A 35 9.42 9.83 -1.35
CA ILE A 35 8.69 8.61 -1.04
C ILE A 35 9.35 7.45 -1.79
N PHE A 36 9.87 6.48 -1.05
CA PHE A 36 10.35 5.21 -1.58
C PHE A 36 9.27 4.15 -1.34
N VAL A 37 8.79 3.52 -2.41
CA VAL A 37 7.75 2.50 -2.38
C VAL A 37 8.36 1.19 -2.86
N ILE A 38 8.23 0.13 -2.07
CA ILE A 38 8.62 -1.23 -2.46
C ILE A 38 7.34 -2.06 -2.55
N ASP A 39 7.06 -2.60 -3.72
CA ASP A 39 5.90 -3.48 -3.95
C ASP A 39 6.07 -4.79 -3.19
N GLY A 40 5.08 -5.13 -2.36
CA GLY A 40 4.98 -6.43 -1.70
C GLY A 40 6.10 -6.74 -0.71
N ILE A 41 6.43 -5.83 0.22
CA ILE A 41 7.42 -6.14 1.28
C ILE A 41 6.89 -7.28 2.16
N PRO A 42 7.62 -8.40 2.30
CA PRO A 42 7.33 -9.40 3.33
C PRO A 42 7.71 -8.83 4.71
N LYS A 43 6.74 -8.25 5.41
CA LYS A 43 6.96 -7.43 6.61
C LYS A 43 7.84 -8.11 7.67
N ALA A 44 7.56 -9.38 7.98
CA ALA A 44 8.32 -10.12 8.99
C ALA A 44 9.80 -10.29 8.61
N GLU A 45 10.11 -10.57 7.35
CA GLU A 45 11.51 -10.66 6.91
C GLU A 45 12.19 -9.31 6.86
N PHE A 46 11.49 -8.29 6.38
CA PHE A 46 12.00 -6.93 6.35
C PHE A 46 12.39 -6.42 7.75
N ASP A 47 11.53 -6.66 8.75
CA ASP A 47 11.81 -6.31 10.14
C ASP A 47 13.01 -7.12 10.69
N ALA A 48 13.09 -8.41 10.35
CA ALA A 48 14.22 -9.25 10.73
C ALA A 48 15.54 -8.77 10.10
N MET A 49 15.53 -8.38 8.82
CA MET A 49 16.66 -7.79 8.12
C MET A 49 17.11 -6.47 8.75
N LEU A 50 16.17 -5.59 9.11
CA LEU A 50 16.47 -4.36 9.86
C LEU A 50 17.14 -4.65 11.21
N ALA A 51 16.62 -5.62 11.95
CA ALA A 51 17.16 -6.02 13.26
C ALA A 51 18.57 -6.64 13.17
N ARG A 52 18.85 -7.41 12.11
CA ARG A 52 20.17 -7.99 11.83
C ARG A 52 21.18 -6.96 11.31
N GLY A 53 20.71 -5.80 10.85
CA GLY A 53 21.55 -4.75 10.27
C GLY A 53 21.83 -4.91 8.77
N ASP A 54 21.05 -5.75 8.08
CA ASP A 54 21.17 -6.02 6.64
C ASP A 54 20.71 -4.82 5.78
N LEU A 55 19.91 -3.92 6.37
CA LEU A 55 19.32 -2.73 5.74
C LEU A 55 19.82 -1.43 6.42
N PRO A 56 21.12 -1.11 6.32
CA PRO A 56 21.74 -0.04 7.11
C PRO A 56 21.25 1.36 6.74
N ASN A 57 20.84 1.63 5.49
CA ASN A 57 20.41 2.96 5.07
C ASN A 57 18.99 3.27 5.53
N PHE A 58 18.04 2.36 5.35
CA PHE A 58 16.69 2.48 5.89
C PHE A 58 16.72 2.59 7.40
N LYS A 59 17.55 1.76 8.06
CA LYS A 59 17.76 1.83 9.51
C LYS A 59 18.24 3.21 9.93
N LYS A 60 19.38 3.67 9.39
CA LYS A 60 20.03 4.93 9.78
C LYS A 60 19.19 6.17 9.45
N TYR A 61 18.64 6.25 8.25
CA TYR A 61 18.03 7.48 7.74
C TYR A 61 16.52 7.57 7.98
N ILE A 62 15.84 6.44 8.24
CA ILE A 62 14.41 6.42 8.57
C ILE A 62 14.17 5.90 9.98
N TYR A 63 14.41 4.62 10.25
CA TYR A 63 13.93 3.98 11.49
C TYR A 63 14.56 4.53 12.77
N ASP A 64 15.86 4.84 12.77
CA ASP A 64 16.57 5.32 13.97
C ASP A 64 16.25 6.79 14.32
N ARG A 65 15.64 7.55 13.39
CA ARG A 65 15.38 8.99 13.57
C ARG A 65 13.95 9.43 13.25
N GLY A 66 13.08 8.51 12.85
CA GLY A 66 11.75 8.76 12.34
C GLY A 66 10.68 7.99 13.11
N ILE A 67 9.46 8.05 12.59
CA ILE A 67 8.31 7.35 13.16
C ILE A 67 7.88 6.26 12.19
N HIS A 68 7.64 5.06 12.69
CA HIS A 68 7.12 3.94 11.89
C HIS A 68 5.86 3.37 12.50
N SER A 69 5.02 2.76 11.66
CA SER A 69 3.84 2.04 12.11
C SER A 69 4.18 0.56 12.31
N GLU A 70 3.76 0.01 13.44
CA GLU A 70 3.95 -1.40 13.78
C GLU A 70 2.99 -2.28 12.97
N HIS A 71 1.69 -1.98 13.05
CA HIS A 71 0.63 -2.63 12.28
C HIS A 71 0.06 -1.66 11.24
N HIS A 72 0.77 -1.47 10.13
CA HIS A 72 0.26 -0.68 9.01
C HIS A 72 -0.59 -1.56 8.09
N ILE A 73 -1.88 -1.29 7.99
CA ILE A 73 -2.83 -2.17 7.30
C ILE A 73 -3.13 -1.66 5.88
N SER A 74 -2.99 -2.54 4.90
CA SER A 74 -3.41 -2.29 3.52
C SER A 74 -4.93 -2.23 3.36
N VAL A 75 -5.40 -1.93 2.16
CA VAL A 75 -6.83 -2.09 1.81
C VAL A 75 -7.10 -3.51 1.34
N PHE A 76 -8.32 -4.01 1.55
CA PHE A 76 -8.73 -5.29 0.97
C PHE A 76 -9.41 -5.11 -0.41
N PRO A 77 -9.03 -5.92 -1.41
CA PRO A 77 -7.92 -6.87 -1.41
C PRO A 77 -6.54 -6.17 -1.49
N PRO A 78 -5.51 -6.66 -0.77
CA PRO A 78 -4.17 -6.08 -0.74
C PRO A 78 -3.42 -6.42 -2.05
N LEU A 79 -3.79 -5.69 -3.09
CA LEU A 79 -3.30 -5.81 -4.46
C LEU A 79 -2.75 -4.46 -4.91
N THR A 80 -1.69 -4.47 -5.74
CA THR A 80 -0.98 -3.26 -6.18
C THR A 80 -1.90 -2.12 -6.63
N PHE A 81 -2.90 -2.37 -7.50
CA PHE A 81 -3.73 -1.29 -8.06
C PHE A 81 -4.67 -0.64 -7.03
N PRO A 82 -5.53 -1.39 -6.32
CA PRO A 82 -6.35 -0.79 -5.26
C PRO A 82 -5.49 -0.18 -4.14
N ALA A 83 -4.40 -0.83 -3.73
CA ALA A 83 -3.52 -0.31 -2.68
C ALA A 83 -2.81 0.98 -3.10
N MET A 84 -2.24 1.06 -4.30
CA MET A 84 -1.62 2.29 -4.81
C MET A 84 -2.65 3.43 -4.96
N ALA A 85 -3.86 3.13 -5.44
CA ALA A 85 -4.94 4.13 -5.46
C ALA A 85 -5.23 4.65 -4.04
N SER A 86 -5.32 3.75 -3.06
CA SER A 86 -5.59 4.09 -1.67
C SER A 86 -4.47 4.88 -0.99
N ILE A 87 -3.21 4.45 -1.16
CA ILE A 87 -2.02 5.14 -0.64
C ILE A 87 -1.99 6.58 -1.15
N PHE A 88 -2.12 6.77 -2.47
CA PHE A 88 -1.89 8.07 -3.08
C PHE A 88 -3.14 8.96 -3.14
N SER A 89 -4.32 8.48 -2.74
CA SER A 89 -5.54 9.31 -2.61
C SER A 89 -6.05 9.45 -1.18
N GLY A 90 -5.53 8.67 -0.22
CA GLY A 90 -6.04 8.63 1.15
C GLY A 90 -7.49 8.14 1.28
N SER A 91 -7.95 7.33 0.31
CA SER A 91 -9.35 6.91 0.17
C SER A 91 -9.46 5.39 0.00
N TYR A 92 -10.59 4.80 0.41
CA TYR A 92 -10.86 3.38 0.21
C TYR A 92 -11.28 3.05 -1.24
N PRO A 93 -11.20 1.77 -1.65
CA PRO A 93 -11.82 1.29 -2.90
C PRO A 93 -13.28 1.67 -3.08
N SER A 94 -14.08 1.71 -2.01
CA SER A 94 -15.46 2.19 -2.04
C SER A 94 -15.61 3.62 -2.58
N ARG A 95 -14.64 4.48 -2.31
CA ARG A 95 -14.62 5.89 -2.73
C ARG A 95 -13.94 6.09 -4.07
N HIS A 96 -12.74 5.53 -4.25
CA HIS A 96 -11.96 5.70 -5.49
C HIS A 96 -12.38 4.74 -6.62
N ARG A 97 -13.29 3.81 -6.33
CA ARG A 97 -13.94 2.88 -7.29
C ARG A 97 -12.99 1.94 -8.03
N VAL A 98 -11.86 1.57 -7.45
CA VAL A 98 -10.91 0.59 -8.01
C VAL A 98 -10.86 -0.61 -7.04
N PRO A 99 -11.69 -1.64 -7.23
CA PRO A 99 -11.72 -2.78 -6.31
C PRO A 99 -10.55 -3.75 -6.51
N THR A 100 -10.18 -3.99 -7.76
CA THR A 100 -9.12 -4.93 -8.16
C THR A 100 -8.51 -4.47 -9.49
N PHE A 101 -7.66 -5.30 -10.10
CA PHE A 101 -7.17 -5.11 -11.48
C PHE A 101 -8.28 -5.15 -12.54
N PHE A 102 -9.43 -5.75 -12.23
CA PHE A 102 -10.54 -5.93 -13.15
C PHE A 102 -11.89 -5.76 -12.46
N TRP A 103 -12.93 -5.51 -13.24
CA TRP A 103 -14.30 -5.43 -12.73
C TRP A 103 -15.30 -5.52 -13.89
N VAL A 104 -16.57 -5.78 -13.57
CA VAL A 104 -17.66 -5.82 -14.56
C VAL A 104 -18.46 -4.52 -14.52
N ASP A 105 -18.53 -3.83 -15.64
CA ASP A 105 -19.49 -2.74 -15.87
C ASP A 105 -20.84 -3.38 -16.22
N ARG A 106 -21.65 -3.60 -15.19
CA ARG A 106 -22.98 -4.22 -15.30
C ARG A 106 -23.93 -3.42 -16.18
N GLU A 107 -23.86 -2.09 -16.10
CA GLU A 107 -24.74 -1.20 -16.85
C GLU A 107 -24.44 -1.22 -18.34
N ARG A 108 -23.15 -1.22 -18.69
CA ARG A 108 -22.69 -1.21 -20.08
C ARG A 108 -22.45 -2.59 -20.68
N GLY A 109 -22.47 -3.64 -19.87
CA GLY A 109 -22.32 -5.03 -20.32
C GLY A 109 -20.93 -5.35 -20.86
N PHE A 110 -19.88 -4.93 -20.17
CA PHE A 110 -18.50 -5.34 -20.46
C PHE A 110 -17.71 -5.52 -19.17
N TYR A 111 -16.63 -6.30 -19.22
CA TYR A 111 -15.63 -6.29 -18.16
C TYR A 111 -14.45 -5.41 -18.56
N LYS A 112 -13.82 -4.80 -17.57
CA LYS A 112 -12.63 -3.95 -17.69
C LYS A 112 -11.44 -4.64 -17.04
N ASN A 113 -10.26 -4.46 -17.61
CA ASN A 113 -8.97 -4.84 -17.05
C ASN A 113 -8.02 -3.64 -17.13
N TYR A 114 -7.47 -3.23 -15.98
CA TYR A 114 -6.59 -2.08 -15.88
C TYR A 114 -5.17 -2.37 -16.41
N LEU A 115 -4.76 -3.63 -16.54
CA LEU A 115 -3.53 -4.03 -17.27
C LEU A 115 -3.74 -3.95 -18.79
N SER A 116 -3.93 -2.73 -19.30
CA SER A 116 -3.86 -2.45 -20.72
C SER A 116 -2.64 -1.60 -21.05
N THR A 117 -2.20 -1.65 -22.30
CA THR A 117 -0.96 -1.04 -22.82
C THR A 117 -0.78 0.46 -22.54
N THR A 118 -1.82 1.17 -22.08
CA THR A 118 -1.75 2.62 -21.84
C THR A 118 -1.98 3.05 -20.39
N LEU A 119 -2.44 2.18 -19.48
CA LEU A 119 -2.94 2.53 -18.13
C LEU A 119 -3.95 3.71 -18.08
N GLY A 120 -4.33 4.31 -19.21
CA GLY A 120 -5.10 5.55 -19.26
C GLY A 120 -6.51 5.37 -18.73
N ASP A 121 -7.03 4.15 -18.85
CA ASP A 121 -8.33 3.75 -18.34
C ASP A 121 -8.34 3.60 -16.81
N TYR A 122 -7.22 3.22 -16.18
CA TYR A 122 -7.05 3.23 -14.72
C TYR A 122 -7.02 4.66 -14.19
N GLN A 123 -6.17 5.48 -14.80
CA GLN A 123 -6.03 6.88 -14.39
C GLN A 123 -7.31 7.70 -14.58
N ARG A 124 -8.02 7.49 -15.68
CA ARG A 124 -9.28 8.19 -15.98
C ARG A 124 -10.36 7.87 -14.95
N ASP A 125 -10.48 6.60 -14.56
CA ASP A 125 -11.49 6.21 -13.56
C ASP A 125 -11.15 6.77 -12.18
N LEU A 126 -9.87 6.76 -11.80
CA LEU A 126 -9.45 7.28 -10.50
C LEU A 126 -9.78 8.78 -10.35
N LYS A 127 -9.43 9.57 -11.37
CA LYS A 127 -9.66 11.04 -11.42
C LYS A 127 -11.13 11.46 -11.45
N GLN A 128 -12.07 10.52 -11.60
CA GLN A 128 -13.50 10.84 -11.53
C GLN A 128 -13.99 11.07 -10.11
N THR A 129 -13.28 10.56 -9.10
CA THR A 129 -13.79 10.49 -7.72
C THR A 129 -12.82 11.01 -6.67
N VAL A 130 -11.52 10.94 -6.92
CA VAL A 130 -10.50 11.33 -5.95
C VAL A 130 -9.38 12.13 -6.60
N CYS A 131 -8.76 12.99 -5.81
CA CYS A 131 -7.47 13.60 -6.12
C CYS A 131 -6.35 12.70 -5.61
N VAL A 132 -5.21 12.72 -6.30
CA VAL A 132 -4.00 12.02 -5.85
C VAL A 132 -2.93 13.00 -5.37
N LEU A 133 -1.97 12.52 -4.58
CA LEU A 133 -0.94 13.31 -3.89
C LEU A 133 -0.36 14.47 -4.73
N PHE A 134 0.01 14.21 -5.99
CA PHE A 134 0.65 15.22 -6.85
C PHE A 134 -0.25 16.42 -7.17
N GLU A 135 -1.58 16.24 -7.17
CA GLU A 135 -2.54 17.30 -7.50
C GLU A 135 -2.64 18.37 -6.39
N TYR A 136 -2.15 18.07 -5.18
CA TYR A 136 -2.01 19.03 -4.08
C TYR A 136 -0.78 19.94 -4.22
N PHE A 137 -0.01 19.78 -5.30
CA PHE A 137 1.20 20.53 -5.62
C PHE A 137 1.17 21.10 -7.05
N PRO A 138 0.13 21.86 -7.46
CA PRO A 138 -0.11 22.25 -8.85
C PRO A 138 0.97 23.18 -9.45
N ASP A 139 1.57 24.04 -8.64
CA ASP A 139 2.59 25.02 -9.08
C ASP A 139 4.03 24.56 -8.83
N GLU A 140 4.19 23.32 -8.35
CA GLU A 140 5.46 22.76 -7.91
C GLU A 140 5.94 21.70 -8.88
N ARG A 141 7.27 21.59 -8.99
CA ARG A 141 7.85 20.49 -9.76
C ARG A 141 7.75 19.20 -8.95
N THR A 142 7.18 18.16 -9.53
CA THR A 142 7.01 16.84 -8.91
C THR A 142 7.45 15.72 -9.85
N LEU A 143 8.14 14.70 -9.30
CA LEU A 143 8.69 13.58 -10.06
C LEU A 143 8.09 12.25 -9.59
N CYS A 144 7.79 11.38 -10.54
CA CYS A 144 7.28 10.04 -10.26
C CYS A 144 7.97 9.00 -11.15
N PHE A 145 8.58 7.99 -10.55
CA PHE A 145 9.28 6.91 -11.23
C PHE A 145 8.69 5.56 -10.84
N GLY A 146 8.41 4.72 -11.83
CA GLY A 146 7.89 3.37 -11.65
C GLY A 146 6.39 3.33 -11.36
N LEU A 147 5.84 4.22 -10.54
CA LEU A 147 4.48 4.09 -10.01
C LEU A 147 3.42 3.73 -11.07
N PRO A 148 2.56 2.70 -10.85
CA PRO A 148 1.53 2.27 -11.79
C PRO A 148 0.31 3.21 -11.84
N LEU A 149 0.47 4.50 -11.48
CA LEU A 149 -0.58 5.51 -11.37
C LEU A 149 -0.17 6.82 -12.06
N GLY A 150 -0.92 7.26 -13.07
CA GLY A 150 -0.69 8.43 -13.94
C GLY A 150 -1.18 9.76 -13.38
N GLY A 151 -0.73 10.16 -12.19
CA GLY A 151 -1.49 11.07 -11.33
C GLY A 151 -1.52 12.54 -11.71
N GLY A 152 -0.49 13.06 -12.38
CA GLY A 152 -0.31 14.53 -12.49
C GLY A 152 1.00 15.02 -11.88
N ALA A 153 1.98 14.14 -11.72
CA ALA A 153 3.35 14.59 -11.51
C ALA A 153 3.83 15.39 -12.73
N THR A 154 4.59 16.46 -12.52
CA THR A 154 5.11 17.30 -13.63
C THR A 154 6.04 16.52 -14.56
N TYR A 155 6.69 15.48 -14.05
CA TYR A 155 7.40 14.48 -14.83
C TYR A 155 7.10 13.10 -14.29
N GLN A 156 6.81 12.18 -15.20
CA GLN A 156 6.44 10.83 -14.84
C GLN A 156 7.01 9.80 -15.83
N ARG A 157 7.56 8.71 -15.29
CA ARG A 157 7.87 7.48 -16.02
C ARG A 157 7.18 6.31 -15.31
N THR A 158 6.14 5.75 -15.92
CA THR A 158 5.41 4.59 -15.36
C THR A 158 6.17 3.28 -15.60
N VAL A 159 5.87 2.23 -14.82
CA VAL A 159 6.31 0.85 -15.07
C VAL A 159 6.01 0.44 -16.52
N MET A 160 4.80 0.69 -17.03
CA MET A 160 4.42 0.35 -18.42
C MET A 160 5.14 1.19 -19.49
N GLY A 161 5.41 2.47 -19.22
CA GLY A 161 6.22 3.32 -20.10
C GLY A 161 7.69 2.88 -20.17
N SER A 162 8.14 2.06 -19.22
CA SER A 162 9.48 1.46 -19.23
C SER A 162 9.53 0.16 -20.05
N PHE A 163 8.38 -0.44 -20.39
CA PHE A 163 8.28 -1.64 -21.22
C PHE A 163 8.12 -1.38 -22.73
N ILE A 164 7.74 -0.17 -23.18
CA ILE A 164 7.21 0.06 -24.55
C ILE A 164 7.91 1.19 -25.36
N ASP A 165 9.04 1.77 -24.94
CA ASP A 165 9.68 2.85 -25.75
C ASP A 165 11.20 2.71 -26.00
N PRO A 166 11.62 1.86 -26.96
CA PRO A 166 13.01 1.79 -27.41
C PRO A 166 13.46 2.99 -28.27
N LEU A 167 12.56 3.93 -28.62
CA LEU A 167 12.84 5.03 -29.56
C LEU A 167 13.01 6.40 -28.89
N ARG A 168 12.60 6.55 -27.62
CA ARG A 168 12.92 7.72 -26.78
C ARG A 168 14.34 7.65 -26.20
N GLU A 169 14.83 6.45 -25.93
CA GLU A 169 16.11 6.26 -25.25
C GLU A 169 17.33 6.81 -25.98
N PRO A 170 17.49 6.69 -27.32
CA PRO A 170 18.65 7.29 -27.99
C PRO A 170 18.65 8.82 -27.88
N ARG A 171 17.47 9.46 -27.77
CA ARG A 171 17.36 10.92 -27.65
C ARG A 171 17.62 11.41 -26.23
N ASP A 172 17.16 10.67 -25.23
CA ASP A 172 17.39 11.00 -23.82
C ASP A 172 18.82 10.61 -23.36
N LEU A 173 19.37 9.49 -23.85
CA LEU A 173 20.74 9.05 -23.56
C LEU A 173 21.81 9.85 -24.31
N ASP A 174 21.59 10.27 -25.55
CA ASP A 174 22.54 11.13 -26.29
C ASP A 174 22.56 12.58 -25.74
N TYR A 175 21.47 13.01 -25.09
CA TYR A 175 21.41 14.28 -24.36
C TYR A 175 22.08 14.21 -22.97
N ILE A 176 22.08 13.03 -22.35
CA ILE A 176 22.69 12.78 -21.03
C ILE A 176 24.18 12.41 -21.15
N SER A 177 24.61 11.75 -22.24
CA SER A 177 25.99 11.33 -22.48
C SER A 177 26.91 12.51 -22.85
N LYS A 178 26.42 13.49 -23.61
CA LYS A 178 27.19 14.66 -24.07
C LYS A 178 27.41 15.73 -23.00
N ALA A 179 26.71 15.66 -21.86
CA ALA A 179 26.69 16.73 -20.85
C ALA A 179 27.36 16.36 -19.53
N VAL A 180 27.95 15.17 -19.41
CA VAL A 180 28.68 14.74 -18.22
C VAL A 180 30.06 14.29 -18.65
N GLU A 181 31.05 15.17 -18.56
CA GLU A 181 32.44 14.73 -18.54
C GLU A 181 32.63 13.81 -17.33
N GLN A 182 32.93 12.55 -17.61
CA GLN A 182 33.12 11.48 -16.64
C GLN A 182 34.20 11.86 -15.62
N ARG A 183 33.79 12.29 -14.42
CA ARG A 183 34.68 12.40 -13.24
C ARG A 183 34.12 11.78 -11.96
N HIS A 184 33.11 10.92 -12.08
CA HIS A 184 32.79 9.98 -11.01
C HIS A 184 33.11 8.58 -11.52
N THR A 185 34.23 8.06 -11.07
CA THR A 185 34.64 6.67 -11.18
C THR A 185 33.46 5.79 -10.78
N ILE A 186 32.90 5.12 -11.79
CA ILE A 186 32.06 3.94 -11.62
C ILE A 186 32.86 3.00 -10.72
N ALA A 187 32.32 2.62 -9.56
CA ALA A 187 32.84 1.46 -8.86
C ALA A 187 32.72 0.28 -9.82
N ALA A 188 33.83 -0.38 -10.13
CA ALA A 188 33.94 -1.44 -11.13
C ALA A 188 33.09 -2.69 -10.81
N ASP A 189 32.35 -2.67 -9.70
CA ASP A 189 31.75 -3.84 -9.07
C ASP A 189 30.31 -4.12 -9.54
N VAL A 190 29.80 -3.36 -10.52
CA VAL A 190 28.46 -3.58 -11.14
C VAL A 190 28.56 -3.92 -12.63
N PHE A 191 29.62 -4.63 -13.03
CA PHE A 191 29.50 -5.51 -14.19
C PHE A 191 28.84 -6.80 -13.72
N VAL A 192 27.52 -6.91 -13.94
CA VAL A 192 26.86 -8.23 -13.97
C VAL A 192 27.69 -9.07 -14.93
N ARG A 193 28.28 -10.17 -14.43
CA ARG A 193 29.13 -11.02 -15.25
C ARG A 193 28.27 -11.55 -16.41
N PRO A 194 28.75 -11.53 -17.67
CA PRO A 194 27.99 -12.05 -18.81
C PRO A 194 27.45 -13.48 -18.60
N SER A 195 28.10 -14.27 -17.73
CA SER A 195 27.65 -15.61 -17.34
C SER A 195 26.32 -15.64 -16.55
N GLU A 196 26.01 -14.63 -15.75
CA GLU A 196 24.71 -14.54 -15.05
C GLU A 196 23.59 -14.14 -16.02
N VAL A 197 23.90 -13.31 -17.02
CA VAL A 197 23.01 -13.01 -18.14
C VAL A 197 22.70 -14.27 -18.96
N ILE A 198 23.68 -15.17 -19.13
CA ILE A 198 23.48 -16.46 -19.83
C ILE A 198 22.60 -17.42 -19.02
N SER A 199 22.62 -17.35 -17.69
CA SER A 199 21.75 -18.19 -16.85
C SER A 199 20.25 -17.84 -16.97
N LEU A 200 19.92 -16.63 -17.40
CA LEU A 200 18.55 -16.19 -17.77
C LEU A 200 18.07 -16.82 -19.09
N PHE A 201 18.97 -17.37 -19.91
CA PHE A 201 18.64 -18.08 -21.14
C PHE A 201 18.49 -19.60 -20.94
N ASN A 202 18.50 -20.10 -19.70
CA ASN A 202 18.32 -21.52 -19.45
C ASN A 202 16.88 -21.96 -19.83
N PRO A 203 16.67 -22.75 -20.90
CA PRO A 203 15.33 -23.12 -21.36
C PRO A 203 14.60 -24.08 -20.42
N ALA A 204 15.26 -24.58 -19.36
CA ALA A 204 14.63 -25.34 -18.29
C ALA A 204 13.97 -24.44 -17.22
N LYS A 205 14.29 -23.14 -17.19
CA LYS A 205 13.55 -22.12 -16.44
C LYS A 205 12.65 -21.42 -17.45
N GLU A 206 11.34 -21.44 -17.26
CA GLU A 206 10.39 -20.69 -18.09
C GLU A 206 10.65 -19.18 -17.94
N THR A 207 11.62 -18.61 -18.66
CA THR A 207 11.99 -17.20 -18.51
C THR A 207 10.95 -16.29 -19.15
N ASN A 208 10.34 -15.46 -18.32
CA ASN A 208 9.34 -14.47 -18.65
C ASN A 208 9.91 -13.42 -19.63
N ILE A 209 9.16 -13.03 -20.67
CA ILE A 209 9.55 -11.95 -21.62
C ILE A 209 9.86 -10.65 -20.87
N ILE A 210 9.25 -10.42 -19.70
CA ILE A 210 9.51 -9.25 -18.84
C ILE A 210 10.97 -9.20 -18.35
N SER A 211 11.58 -10.35 -18.08
CA SER A 211 12.99 -10.46 -17.67
C SER A 211 13.98 -10.23 -18.82
N LEU A 212 13.57 -10.52 -20.06
CA LEU A 212 14.36 -10.32 -21.29
C LEU A 212 14.45 -8.86 -21.74
N VAL A 213 13.56 -7.98 -21.26
CA VAL A 213 13.42 -6.59 -21.74
C VAL A 213 13.87 -5.57 -20.69
N ASN A 214 14.53 -5.99 -19.60
CA ASN A 214 15.08 -5.07 -18.61
C ASN A 214 16.62 -4.93 -18.66
N PRO A 215 17.19 -4.17 -19.62
CA PRO A 215 18.59 -3.76 -19.53
C PRO A 215 18.80 -2.44 -18.75
N PHE A 216 17.82 -1.91 -18.00
CA PHE A 216 17.91 -0.55 -17.44
C PHE A 216 18.06 -0.51 -15.92
N SER A 217 19.31 -0.34 -15.50
CA SER A 217 19.71 -0.14 -14.10
C SER A 217 19.01 1.06 -13.43
N THR A 218 18.74 0.93 -12.13
CA THR A 218 18.54 2.02 -11.14
C THR A 218 19.42 3.26 -11.41
N SER A 219 20.61 3.08 -11.97
CA SER A 219 21.53 4.15 -12.37
C SER A 219 20.93 5.20 -13.32
N GLY A 220 19.99 4.86 -14.20
CA GLY A 220 19.38 5.83 -15.13
C GLY A 220 18.40 6.79 -14.44
N MET A 221 17.58 6.27 -13.54
CA MET A 221 16.61 7.05 -12.76
C MET A 221 17.30 7.84 -11.65
N LEU A 222 18.25 7.21 -10.96
CA LEU A 222 19.13 7.90 -10.02
C LEU A 222 19.89 9.03 -10.73
N ARG A 223 20.39 8.82 -11.95
CA ARG A 223 21.05 9.87 -12.74
C ARG A 223 20.09 11.00 -13.14
N TYR A 224 18.85 10.71 -13.53
CA TYR A 224 17.85 11.76 -13.81
C TYR A 224 17.47 12.57 -12.56
N ALA A 225 17.38 11.90 -11.41
CA ALA A 225 17.17 12.55 -10.13
C ALA A 225 18.38 13.43 -9.76
N ILE A 226 19.59 12.89 -9.80
CA ILE A 226 20.85 13.63 -9.60
C ILE A 226 20.93 14.86 -10.51
N ASP A 227 20.69 14.69 -11.81
CA ASP A 227 20.69 15.77 -12.81
C ASP A 227 19.62 16.84 -12.54
N SER A 228 18.54 16.49 -11.83
CA SER A 228 17.50 17.44 -11.44
C SER A 228 17.88 18.32 -10.24
N PHE A 229 18.92 17.95 -9.50
CA PHE A 229 19.40 18.67 -8.31
C PHE A 229 20.78 19.34 -8.50
N SER A 230 21.42 19.20 -9.67
CA SER A 230 22.74 19.80 -9.93
C SER A 230 22.66 21.32 -10.20
N GLU A 231 23.62 22.08 -9.68
CA GLU A 231 23.68 23.55 -9.85
C GLU A 231 23.85 23.99 -11.32
N GLU A 232 24.54 23.18 -12.13
CA GLU A 232 24.78 23.47 -13.54
C GLU A 232 23.51 23.36 -14.40
N ARG A 233 22.60 22.44 -14.06
CA ARG A 233 21.32 22.23 -14.77
C ARG A 233 20.11 22.86 -14.08
N SER A 234 20.19 23.26 -12.82
CA SER A 234 19.16 24.12 -12.18
C SER A 234 18.95 25.43 -12.95
N ARG A 235 19.99 25.91 -13.64
CA ARG A 235 19.92 27.08 -14.55
C ARG A 235 19.05 26.84 -15.80
N LEU A 236 18.84 25.58 -16.21
CA LEU A 236 17.97 25.17 -17.33
C LEU A 236 16.59 24.68 -16.87
N ARG A 237 16.44 24.32 -15.58
CA ARG A 237 15.21 23.81 -14.98
C ARG A 237 14.85 24.66 -13.76
N THR A 238 13.89 25.55 -13.93
CA THR A 238 13.58 26.69 -13.06
C THR A 238 13.15 26.40 -11.61
N LYS A 239 12.91 25.14 -11.20
CA LYS A 239 12.50 24.76 -9.83
C LYS A 239 13.04 23.39 -9.40
N LYS A 240 13.50 23.28 -8.14
CA LYS A 240 13.83 21.99 -7.48
C LYS A 240 12.54 21.15 -7.31
N PRO A 241 12.58 19.82 -7.47
CA PRO A 241 11.38 19.02 -7.29
C PRO A 241 10.95 18.95 -5.81
N LYS A 242 9.69 19.33 -5.55
CA LYS A 242 9.04 19.40 -4.24
C LYS A 242 8.67 18.02 -3.69
N VAL A 243 8.22 17.14 -4.57
CA VAL A 243 7.83 15.76 -4.27
C VAL A 243 8.48 14.82 -5.26
N VAL A 244 9.11 13.76 -4.76
CA VAL A 244 9.67 12.67 -5.56
C VAL A 244 9.11 11.35 -5.06
N VAL A 245 8.56 10.55 -5.97
CA VAL A 245 8.13 9.18 -5.69
C VAL A 245 8.99 8.23 -6.52
N TYR A 246 9.61 7.26 -5.86
CA TYR A 246 10.31 6.15 -6.47
C TYR A 246 9.60 4.86 -6.07
N TYR A 247 9.21 4.05 -7.05
CA TYR A 247 8.55 2.77 -6.85
C TYR A 247 9.40 1.65 -7.45
N ASP A 248 9.68 0.64 -6.64
CA ASP A 248 10.35 -0.60 -7.03
C ASP A 248 9.40 -1.79 -6.92
N TRP A 249 9.44 -2.69 -7.91
CA TRP A 249 8.52 -3.82 -8.06
C TRP A 249 9.21 -5.17 -7.87
N ALA A 250 10.53 -5.18 -7.67
CA ALA A 250 11.33 -6.39 -7.74
C ALA A 250 10.99 -7.39 -6.62
N ALA A 251 10.77 -6.90 -5.40
CA ALA A 251 10.44 -7.75 -4.25
C ALA A 251 9.16 -8.56 -4.50
N ASP A 252 8.08 -7.92 -4.97
CA ASP A 252 6.83 -8.64 -5.28
C ASP A 252 7.05 -9.70 -6.36
N HIS A 253 7.71 -9.34 -7.46
CA HIS A 253 7.97 -10.24 -8.57
C HIS A 253 8.78 -11.47 -8.16
N TYR A 254 9.89 -11.28 -7.46
CA TYR A 254 10.70 -12.39 -6.96
C TYR A 254 9.97 -13.18 -5.89
N GLY A 255 9.11 -12.55 -5.08
CA GLY A 255 8.23 -13.23 -4.15
C GLY A 255 7.32 -14.23 -4.87
N HIS A 256 6.64 -13.80 -5.94
CA HIS A 256 5.79 -14.69 -6.74
C HIS A 256 6.55 -15.85 -7.37
N GLU A 257 7.79 -15.64 -7.83
CA GLU A 257 8.60 -16.64 -8.55
C GLU A 257 9.37 -17.60 -7.64
N ASP A 258 9.92 -17.11 -6.54
CA ASP A 258 10.89 -17.85 -5.70
C ASP A 258 10.45 -17.95 -4.22
N GLY A 259 9.42 -17.21 -3.82
CA GLY A 259 8.91 -17.12 -2.46
C GLY A 259 9.44 -15.89 -1.72
N PRO A 260 8.71 -15.41 -0.69
CA PRO A 260 8.96 -14.11 -0.06
C PRO A 260 10.24 -14.07 0.79
N MET A 261 10.83 -15.24 1.07
CA MET A 261 12.05 -15.39 1.87
C MET A 261 13.27 -15.79 1.02
N SER A 262 13.12 -15.75 -0.30
CA SER A 262 14.16 -16.21 -1.21
C SER A 262 15.40 -15.29 -1.19
N PRO A 263 16.60 -15.81 -1.52
CA PRO A 263 17.79 -14.98 -1.71
C PRO A 263 17.58 -13.82 -2.71
N GLN A 264 16.68 -13.98 -3.67
CA GLN A 264 16.31 -12.99 -4.66
C GLN A 264 15.54 -11.82 -4.04
N VAL A 265 14.55 -12.10 -3.19
CA VAL A 265 13.81 -11.06 -2.43
C VAL A 265 14.75 -10.38 -1.43
N VAL A 266 15.56 -11.14 -0.69
CA VAL A 266 16.56 -10.58 0.23
C VAL A 266 17.54 -9.67 -0.53
N GLY A 267 18.03 -10.12 -1.68
CA GLY A 267 18.93 -9.36 -2.54
C GLY A 267 18.30 -8.11 -3.15
N SER A 268 17.00 -8.12 -3.48
CA SER A 268 16.30 -6.91 -3.95
C SER A 268 16.13 -5.90 -2.84
N LEU A 269 15.76 -6.32 -1.62
CA LEU A 269 15.62 -5.41 -0.47
C LEU A 269 16.97 -4.75 -0.08
N ILE A 270 18.08 -5.48 -0.14
CA ILE A 270 19.43 -4.91 0.09
C ILE A 270 19.78 -3.90 -1.01
N ARG A 271 19.39 -4.17 -2.26
CA ARG A 271 19.58 -3.24 -3.38
C ARG A 271 18.76 -1.97 -3.17
N ASP A 272 17.50 -2.10 -2.80
CA ASP A 272 16.60 -0.97 -2.51
C ASP A 272 17.14 -0.10 -1.37
N ASP A 273 17.65 -0.70 -0.30
CA ASP A 273 18.33 0.01 0.80
C ASP A 273 19.54 0.81 0.30
N THR A 274 20.38 0.16 -0.53
CA THR A 274 21.56 0.79 -1.11
C THR A 274 21.19 1.98 -2.00
N GLU A 275 20.19 1.84 -2.86
CA GLU A 275 19.73 2.90 -3.74
C GLU A 275 19.07 4.04 -2.95
N PHE A 276 18.30 3.73 -1.92
CA PHE A 276 17.78 4.73 -0.99
C PHE A 276 18.90 5.54 -0.33
N GLY A 277 19.97 4.88 0.12
CA GLY A 277 21.17 5.55 0.63
C GLY A 277 21.77 6.53 -0.38
N ARG A 278 21.87 6.13 -1.65
CA ARG A 278 22.35 7.01 -2.73
C ARG A 278 21.41 8.20 -2.96
N PHE A 279 20.10 8.01 -2.92
CA PHE A 279 19.16 9.15 -3.01
C PHE A 279 19.39 10.11 -1.85
N VAL A 280 19.51 9.64 -0.61
CA VAL A 280 19.79 10.48 0.56
C VAL A 280 21.07 11.31 0.36
N GLU A 281 22.15 10.73 -0.17
CA GLU A 281 23.37 11.48 -0.48
C GLU A 281 23.16 12.61 -1.49
N VAL A 282 22.26 12.43 -2.46
CA VAL A 282 21.89 13.48 -3.42
C VAL A 282 21.24 14.65 -2.71
N TYR A 283 20.29 14.38 -1.81
CA TYR A 283 19.63 15.42 -1.02
C TYR A 283 20.62 16.11 -0.06
N GLN A 284 21.58 15.39 0.51
CA GLN A 284 22.65 15.97 1.33
C GLN A 284 23.54 16.91 0.52
N LYS A 285 24.03 16.48 -0.65
CA LYS A 285 24.86 17.30 -1.54
C LYS A 285 24.11 18.53 -2.07
N ALA A 286 22.81 18.42 -2.25
CA ALA A 286 21.94 19.53 -2.66
C ALA A 286 21.55 20.48 -1.52
N GLY A 287 21.98 20.22 -0.28
CA GLY A 287 21.61 20.99 0.91
C GLY A 287 20.13 20.88 1.29
N LEU A 288 19.43 19.84 0.81
CA LEU A 288 17.99 19.63 1.01
C LEU A 288 17.66 18.61 2.11
N TYR A 289 18.66 17.85 2.58
CA TYR A 289 18.43 16.74 3.52
C TYR A 289 17.66 17.17 4.78
N ASP A 290 18.09 18.25 5.43
CA ASP A 290 17.48 18.75 6.67
C ASP A 290 16.11 19.42 6.48
N SER A 291 15.66 19.58 5.24
CA SER A 291 14.34 20.10 4.87
C SER A 291 13.45 19.05 4.18
N THR A 292 13.90 17.81 4.07
CA THR A 292 13.20 16.73 3.36
C THR A 292 12.62 15.69 4.32
N TYR A 293 11.34 15.36 4.14
CA TYR A 293 10.75 14.15 4.69
C TYR A 293 11.04 12.97 3.75
N PHE A 294 11.59 11.89 4.30
CA PHE A 294 11.81 10.61 3.63
C PHE A 294 10.81 9.60 4.16
N ALA A 295 9.93 9.10 3.30
CA ALA A 295 8.95 8.07 3.62
C ALA A 295 9.29 6.76 2.92
N LEU A 296 9.18 5.64 3.64
CA LEU A 296 9.24 4.28 3.11
C LEU A 296 7.87 3.63 3.23
N LEU A 297 7.33 3.17 2.10
CA LEU A 297 6.00 2.59 1.98
C LEU A 297 6.06 1.20 1.31
N SER A 298 5.03 0.40 1.55
CA SER A 298 4.68 -0.74 0.70
C SER A 298 3.15 -0.84 0.57
N ASP A 299 2.65 -1.39 -0.53
CA ASP A 299 1.22 -1.61 -0.77
C ASP A 299 0.64 -2.72 0.07
N HIS A 300 1.35 -3.85 0.14
CA HIS A 300 0.86 -5.06 0.77
C HIS A 300 1.99 -5.90 1.36
N GLY A 301 1.61 -6.89 2.14
CA GLY A 301 2.50 -7.95 2.57
C GLY A 301 2.55 -9.10 1.55
N GLN A 302 3.24 -10.17 1.91
CA GLN A 302 3.30 -11.42 1.17
C GLN A 302 3.36 -12.61 2.12
N MET A 303 2.68 -13.69 1.75
CA MET A 303 2.71 -14.95 2.50
C MET A 303 3.43 -16.05 1.74
N PRO A 304 4.32 -16.83 2.39
CA PRO A 304 4.94 -17.98 1.76
C PRO A 304 3.91 -19.06 1.50
N LEU A 305 4.08 -19.79 0.40
CA LEU A 305 3.18 -20.86 0.01
C LEU A 305 3.95 -22.06 -0.54
N GLU A 306 3.61 -23.26 -0.07
CA GLU A 306 3.83 -24.48 -0.85
C GLU A 306 2.64 -24.61 -1.81
N PRO A 307 2.82 -24.50 -3.13
CA PRO A 307 1.71 -24.22 -4.04
C PRO A 307 0.69 -25.37 -4.11
N HIS A 308 -0.40 -25.23 -3.34
CA HIS A 308 -1.62 -26.02 -3.49
C HIS A 308 -2.63 -25.21 -4.32
N TYR A 309 -2.48 -25.34 -5.63
CA TYR A 309 -3.27 -24.61 -6.62
C TYR A 309 -4.69 -25.18 -6.76
N VAL A 310 -5.69 -24.30 -6.74
CA VAL A 310 -7.09 -24.65 -7.02
C VAL A 310 -7.60 -23.91 -8.27
N PRO A 311 -8.01 -24.63 -9.34
CA PRO A 311 -8.54 -24.05 -10.57
C PRO A 311 -10.02 -23.66 -10.43
N ILE A 312 -10.31 -22.51 -9.83
CA ILE A 312 -11.68 -22.04 -9.58
C ILE A 312 -12.52 -21.96 -10.85
N GLN A 313 -11.98 -21.45 -11.97
CA GLN A 313 -12.77 -21.34 -13.20
C GLN A 313 -13.26 -22.72 -13.71
N PRO A 314 -12.38 -23.72 -13.95
CA PRO A 314 -12.82 -25.07 -14.32
C PRO A 314 -13.84 -25.69 -13.36
N ILE A 315 -13.71 -25.45 -12.05
CA ILE A 315 -14.66 -25.95 -11.04
C ILE A 315 -16.05 -25.35 -11.24
N PHE A 316 -16.15 -24.03 -11.49
CA PHE A 316 -17.41 -23.36 -11.83
C PHE A 316 -17.97 -23.86 -13.17
N THR A 317 -17.13 -24.00 -14.21
CA THR A 317 -17.57 -24.54 -15.50
C THR A 317 -18.15 -25.93 -15.35
N ALA A 318 -17.50 -26.82 -14.59
CA ALA A 318 -17.96 -28.19 -14.33
C ALA A 318 -19.30 -28.23 -13.57
N ARG A 319 -19.57 -27.23 -12.72
CA ARG A 319 -20.86 -27.11 -12.02
C ARG A 319 -21.99 -26.67 -12.97
N GLY A 320 -21.65 -26.08 -14.12
CA GLY A 320 -22.53 -25.74 -15.23
C GLY A 320 -22.55 -24.26 -15.60
N PHE A 321 -21.77 -23.42 -14.92
CA PHE A 321 -21.71 -21.99 -15.22
C PHE A 321 -21.09 -21.75 -16.60
N LYS A 322 -21.59 -20.74 -17.33
CA LYS A 322 -20.93 -20.24 -18.53
C LYS A 322 -19.92 -19.17 -18.12
N THR A 323 -18.69 -19.61 -17.94
CA THR A 323 -17.61 -18.82 -17.33
C THR A 323 -16.74 -18.12 -18.36
N ALA A 324 -16.41 -16.84 -18.13
CA ALA A 324 -15.21 -16.22 -18.67
C ALA A 324 -14.21 -15.95 -17.53
N PHE A 325 -12.93 -15.88 -17.86
CA PHE A 325 -11.87 -15.64 -16.88
C PHE A 325 -11.00 -14.46 -17.27
N ILE A 326 -10.69 -13.64 -16.27
CA ILE A 326 -9.82 -12.47 -16.37
C ILE A 326 -8.63 -12.74 -15.45
N SER A 327 -7.46 -12.99 -16.04
CA SER A 327 -6.24 -13.26 -15.29
C SER A 327 -5.22 -12.14 -15.41
N HIS A 328 -4.52 -11.90 -14.31
CA HIS A 328 -3.28 -11.12 -14.24
C HIS A 328 -2.04 -11.97 -14.61
N GLU A 329 -2.03 -13.26 -14.25
CA GLU A 329 -0.79 -14.06 -14.20
C GLU A 329 -0.38 -14.72 -15.53
N LEU A 330 -1.31 -14.81 -16.48
CA LEU A 330 -1.05 -15.37 -17.81
C LEU A 330 -0.09 -14.53 -18.66
N ILE A 331 0.20 -13.28 -18.29
CA ILE A 331 1.18 -12.44 -19.00
C ILE A 331 2.63 -12.81 -18.60
N ALA A 332 2.85 -13.30 -17.39
CA ALA A 332 4.20 -13.62 -16.89
C ALA A 332 4.73 -14.99 -17.35
N LYS A 333 3.84 -15.94 -17.71
CA LYS A 333 4.24 -17.33 -18.03
C LYS A 333 3.94 -17.76 -19.47
N ALA A 334 3.21 -16.97 -20.24
CA ALA A 334 2.82 -17.40 -21.57
C ALA A 334 3.81 -16.86 -22.62
N GLY A 335 4.57 -17.77 -23.23
CA GLY A 335 5.27 -17.51 -24.49
C GLY A 335 4.30 -17.14 -25.63
N LEU A 336 4.76 -17.30 -26.87
CA LEU A 336 4.06 -16.83 -28.08
C LEU A 336 2.58 -17.28 -28.23
N SER A 337 2.14 -18.32 -27.51
CA SER A 337 0.75 -18.79 -27.44
C SER A 337 -0.16 -17.98 -26.51
N GLY A 338 0.38 -17.34 -25.46
CA GLY A 338 -0.33 -16.33 -24.66
C GLY A 338 -0.65 -15.07 -25.44
N LEU A 339 0.11 -14.85 -26.52
CA LEU A 339 -0.05 -13.73 -27.44
C LEU A 339 -1.38 -13.78 -28.24
N LEU A 340 -2.17 -14.86 -28.14
CA LEU A 340 -3.51 -14.98 -28.74
C LEU A 340 -4.65 -14.63 -27.77
N GLN A 341 -4.42 -14.57 -26.44
CA GLN A 341 -5.38 -14.02 -25.46
C GLN A 341 -5.35 -12.48 -25.39
N VAL A 342 -4.62 -11.87 -26.31
CA VAL A 342 -4.13 -10.49 -26.33
C VAL A 342 -5.19 -9.41 -26.58
N ARG A 343 -6.45 -9.73 -26.89
CA ARG A 343 -7.46 -8.67 -27.08
C ARG A 343 -7.80 -7.91 -25.79
N SER A 344 -8.02 -8.58 -24.67
CA SER A 344 -8.33 -7.89 -23.40
C SER A 344 -7.11 -7.15 -22.84
N VAL A 345 -5.90 -7.65 -23.08
CA VAL A 345 -4.63 -7.01 -22.71
C VAL A 345 -4.32 -5.80 -23.60
N LEU A 346 -4.64 -5.87 -24.91
CA LEU A 346 -4.46 -4.73 -25.82
C LEU A 346 -5.49 -3.62 -25.59
N PHE A 347 -6.76 -3.97 -25.35
CA PHE A 347 -7.87 -3.00 -25.31
C PHE A 347 -8.39 -2.70 -23.90
N GLY A 348 -7.94 -3.43 -22.88
CA GLY A 348 -8.36 -3.26 -21.49
C GLY A 348 -9.84 -3.57 -21.21
N LYS A 349 -10.55 -4.19 -22.15
CA LYS A 349 -11.99 -4.49 -22.08
C LYS A 349 -12.35 -5.75 -22.85
N GLY A 350 -13.41 -6.42 -22.40
CA GLY A 350 -14.03 -7.54 -23.13
C GLY A 350 -15.53 -7.66 -22.84
N THR A 351 -16.24 -8.40 -23.70
CA THR A 351 -17.70 -8.56 -23.57
C THR A 351 -18.06 -9.58 -22.50
N VAL A 352 -19.18 -9.35 -21.80
CA VAL A 352 -19.80 -10.31 -20.88
C VAL A 352 -20.89 -11.16 -21.57
N VAL A 353 -21.28 -10.80 -22.80
CA VAL A 353 -22.31 -11.52 -23.56
C VAL A 353 -21.83 -12.94 -23.87
N GLY A 354 -22.70 -13.91 -23.61
CA GLY A 354 -22.40 -15.34 -23.71
C GLY A 354 -22.05 -15.99 -22.37
N TYR A 355 -21.82 -15.19 -21.33
CA TYR A 355 -21.43 -15.64 -20.00
C TYR A 355 -22.47 -15.22 -18.94
N ASN A 356 -22.63 -16.05 -17.92
CA ASN A 356 -23.39 -15.72 -16.70
C ASN A 356 -22.50 -15.68 -15.45
N CYS A 357 -21.22 -16.01 -15.63
CA CYS A 357 -20.20 -16.00 -14.59
C CYS A 357 -18.92 -15.42 -15.17
N ILE A 358 -18.40 -14.35 -14.59
CA ILE A 358 -17.06 -13.82 -14.87
C ILE A 358 -16.23 -14.03 -13.61
N ILE A 359 -15.07 -14.64 -13.75
CA ILE A 359 -14.16 -14.93 -12.65
C ILE A 359 -12.89 -14.15 -12.90
N GLY A 360 -12.34 -13.50 -11.88
CA GLY A 360 -10.99 -12.98 -11.97
C GLY A 360 -10.21 -13.14 -10.68
N THR A 361 -8.89 -13.18 -10.84
CA THR A 361 -7.92 -13.27 -9.74
C THR A 361 -6.71 -12.38 -10.03
N ALA A 362 -6.04 -11.94 -8.97
CA ALA A 362 -4.71 -11.34 -9.01
C ALA A 362 -3.96 -11.71 -7.72
N GLY A 363 -2.63 -11.78 -7.80
CA GLY A 363 -1.76 -12.08 -6.65
C GLY A 363 -1.92 -13.50 -6.07
N ALA A 364 -2.56 -14.41 -6.81
CA ALA A 364 -2.92 -15.76 -6.38
C ALA A 364 -3.84 -15.89 -5.15
N GLY A 365 -4.29 -14.77 -4.55
CA GLY A 365 -5.15 -14.73 -3.38
C GLY A 365 -6.64 -14.80 -3.70
N SER A 366 -7.40 -13.76 -3.33
CA SER A 366 -8.86 -13.79 -3.45
C SER A 366 -9.36 -13.81 -4.90
N VAL A 367 -10.43 -14.57 -5.12
CA VAL A 367 -11.13 -14.65 -6.41
C VAL A 367 -12.42 -13.86 -6.37
N ASN A 368 -12.57 -12.96 -7.33
CA ASN A 368 -13.79 -12.20 -7.52
C ASN A 368 -14.67 -12.90 -8.57
N VAL A 369 -15.85 -13.32 -8.14
CA VAL A 369 -16.87 -13.96 -8.99
C VAL A 369 -18.01 -12.97 -9.22
N PHE A 370 -18.25 -12.63 -10.48
CA PHE A 370 -19.38 -11.80 -10.90
C PHE A 370 -20.44 -12.71 -11.53
N LEU A 371 -21.67 -12.61 -11.05
CA LEU A 371 -22.80 -13.41 -11.54
C LEU A 371 -23.88 -12.51 -12.15
N THR A 372 -24.58 -13.01 -13.16
CA THR A 372 -25.86 -12.42 -13.59
C THR A 372 -26.95 -12.75 -12.58
N LYS A 373 -27.94 -11.88 -12.43
CA LYS A 373 -28.98 -12.03 -11.39
C LYS A 373 -29.90 -13.23 -11.64
N ASN A 374 -30.17 -13.54 -12.90
CA ASN A 374 -31.13 -14.55 -13.32
C ASN A 374 -30.49 -15.73 -14.07
N GLY A 375 -29.15 -15.85 -14.07
CA GLY A 375 -28.45 -16.90 -14.79
C GLY A 375 -28.41 -16.74 -16.31
N GLY A 376 -29.03 -15.70 -16.85
CA GLY A 376 -29.01 -15.37 -18.27
C GLY A 376 -27.64 -14.92 -18.75
N THR A 377 -27.43 -14.96 -20.06
CA THR A 377 -26.12 -14.72 -20.69
C THR A 377 -26.13 -13.54 -21.66
N ASP A 378 -27.25 -12.84 -21.77
CA ASP A 378 -27.38 -11.61 -22.54
C ASP A 378 -26.95 -10.39 -21.73
N ALA A 379 -26.77 -9.24 -22.39
CA ALA A 379 -26.36 -8.01 -21.71
C ALA A 379 -27.39 -7.50 -20.68
N ALA A 380 -28.68 -7.78 -20.87
CA ALA A 380 -29.72 -7.35 -19.94
C ALA A 380 -29.65 -8.11 -18.61
N SER A 381 -29.26 -9.38 -18.65
CA SER A 381 -29.10 -10.25 -17.49
C SER A 381 -27.99 -9.77 -16.52
N TRP A 382 -27.06 -8.96 -17.02
CA TRP A 382 -26.00 -8.34 -16.22
C TRP A 382 -26.45 -7.10 -15.45
N LYS A 383 -27.59 -6.48 -15.81
CA LYS A 383 -28.15 -5.31 -15.13
C LYS A 383 -28.76 -5.72 -13.80
N GLY A 384 -27.96 -5.66 -12.74
CA GLY A 384 -28.40 -5.91 -11.37
C GLY A 384 -27.35 -6.63 -10.54
N GLU A 385 -27.36 -6.34 -9.24
CA GLU A 385 -26.55 -7.02 -8.25
C GLU A 385 -27.20 -8.32 -7.76
N VAL A 386 -26.31 -9.21 -7.32
CA VAL A 386 -26.63 -10.51 -6.71
C VAL A 386 -26.42 -10.41 -5.20
N TYR A 387 -27.44 -10.80 -4.44
CA TYR A 387 -27.43 -10.81 -2.99
C TYR A 387 -27.49 -12.24 -2.45
N TYR A 388 -27.25 -12.41 -1.15
CA TYR A 388 -27.21 -13.72 -0.51
C TYR A 388 -28.44 -14.59 -0.81
N ASN A 389 -29.66 -14.03 -0.77
CA ASN A 389 -30.87 -14.80 -1.07
C ASN A 389 -30.92 -15.35 -2.51
N ASP A 390 -30.32 -14.65 -3.48
CA ASP A 390 -30.26 -15.11 -4.87
C ASP A 390 -29.35 -16.35 -5.02
N LEU A 391 -28.41 -16.55 -4.09
CA LEU A 391 -27.44 -17.66 -4.12
C LEU A 391 -28.03 -19.00 -3.69
N LEU A 392 -29.09 -19.00 -2.87
CA LEU A 392 -29.67 -20.21 -2.30
C LEU A 392 -30.38 -21.08 -3.34
N GLN A 393 -30.88 -20.46 -4.42
CA GLN A 393 -31.53 -21.11 -5.56
C GLN A 393 -31.08 -20.43 -6.86
N TYR A 394 -29.77 -20.40 -7.09
CA TYR A 394 -29.20 -19.72 -8.26
C TYR A 394 -29.45 -20.53 -9.55
N PRO A 395 -30.04 -19.93 -10.60
CA PRO A 395 -30.21 -20.56 -11.90
C PRO A 395 -28.87 -20.59 -12.66
N VAL A 396 -28.23 -21.75 -12.77
CA VAL A 396 -26.96 -21.86 -13.50
C VAL A 396 -27.19 -21.93 -15.02
N VAL A 397 -28.26 -22.62 -15.42
CA VAL A 397 -28.79 -22.69 -16.79
C VAL A 397 -30.32 -22.87 -16.69
N PRO A 398 -31.10 -22.61 -17.74
CA PRO A 398 -32.56 -22.79 -17.70
C PRO A 398 -32.96 -24.16 -17.14
N GLY A 399 -33.77 -24.16 -16.08
CA GLY A 399 -34.27 -25.37 -15.41
C GLY A 399 -33.30 -26.05 -14.43
N LYS A 400 -32.07 -25.54 -14.25
CA LYS A 400 -31.08 -26.09 -13.30
C LYS A 400 -30.69 -25.05 -12.25
N TYR A 401 -31.09 -25.32 -11.00
CA TYR A 401 -30.81 -24.48 -9.85
C TYR A 401 -29.79 -25.15 -8.93
N ILE A 402 -28.93 -24.35 -8.30
CA ILE A 402 -27.99 -24.83 -7.28
C ILE A 402 -28.02 -23.91 -6.06
N ASN A 403 -27.65 -24.45 -4.90
CA ASN A 403 -27.20 -23.63 -3.78
C ASN A 403 -25.73 -23.27 -3.99
N VAL A 404 -25.42 -21.99 -4.22
CA VAL A 404 -24.06 -21.51 -4.46
C VAL A 404 -23.25 -21.46 -3.17
N GLU A 405 -23.87 -21.22 -2.00
CA GLU A 405 -23.17 -21.29 -0.70
C GLU A 405 -22.61 -22.69 -0.48
N ASP A 406 -23.44 -23.73 -0.62
CA ASP A 406 -23.02 -25.13 -0.45
C ASP A 406 -21.93 -25.49 -1.46
N PHE A 407 -22.08 -25.04 -2.71
CA PHE A 407 -21.10 -25.28 -3.76
C PHE A 407 -19.75 -24.62 -3.46
N VAL A 408 -19.71 -23.32 -3.16
CA VAL A 408 -18.46 -22.60 -2.88
C VAL A 408 -17.78 -23.16 -1.63
N ASN A 409 -18.55 -23.44 -0.57
CA ASN A 409 -18.00 -24.06 0.64
C ASN A 409 -17.47 -25.49 0.39
N SER A 410 -17.92 -26.18 -0.65
CA SER A 410 -17.37 -27.50 -1.01
C SER A 410 -16.02 -27.44 -1.74
N ILE A 411 -15.62 -26.27 -2.27
CA ILE A 411 -14.37 -26.12 -3.02
C ILE A 411 -13.19 -26.17 -2.07
N ASP A 412 -12.18 -26.99 -2.40
CA ASP A 412 -10.97 -27.12 -1.60
C ASP A 412 -10.19 -25.81 -1.48
N GLY A 413 -9.53 -25.60 -0.35
CA GLY A 413 -8.78 -24.39 -0.08
C GLY A 413 -9.59 -23.11 0.18
N VAL A 414 -10.92 -23.17 0.15
CA VAL A 414 -11.77 -22.01 0.54
C VAL A 414 -11.78 -21.87 2.06
N ASN A 415 -11.27 -20.74 2.54
CA ASN A 415 -11.37 -20.36 3.95
C ASN A 415 -12.77 -19.82 4.24
N PHE A 416 -13.12 -18.73 3.54
CA PHE A 416 -14.45 -18.15 3.58
C PHE A 416 -14.74 -17.36 2.30
N SER A 417 -16.00 -16.98 2.12
CA SER A 417 -16.47 -16.16 1.02
C SER A 417 -17.32 -15.00 1.53
N LEU A 418 -17.30 -13.89 0.80
CA LEU A 418 -17.96 -12.64 1.13
C LEU A 418 -19.09 -12.38 0.14
N VAL A 419 -20.28 -12.06 0.66
CA VAL A 419 -21.49 -11.81 -0.15
C VAL A 419 -22.28 -10.66 0.46
N ARG A 420 -22.86 -9.81 -0.40
CA ARG A 420 -23.81 -8.77 0.03
C ARG A 420 -25.07 -9.42 0.60
N GLU A 421 -25.40 -9.11 1.84
CA GLU A 421 -26.58 -9.65 2.50
C GLU A 421 -27.86 -8.94 2.05
N ASN A 422 -27.78 -7.62 1.87
CA ASN A 422 -28.91 -6.77 1.50
C ASN A 422 -28.58 -5.82 0.34
N GLU A 423 -29.65 -5.29 -0.26
CA GLU A 423 -29.54 -4.24 -1.25
C GLU A 423 -28.98 -2.93 -0.66
N ARG A 424 -28.17 -2.27 -1.46
CA ARG A 424 -27.60 -0.97 -1.12
C ARG A 424 -28.69 0.11 -1.17
N VAL A 425 -29.11 0.55 0.00
CA VAL A 425 -30.03 1.68 0.17
C VAL A 425 -29.29 2.79 0.93
N PRO A 426 -29.10 3.99 0.35
CA PRO A 426 -28.43 5.09 1.03
C PRO A 426 -29.09 5.43 2.38
N GLY A 427 -28.28 5.46 3.44
CA GLY A 427 -28.73 5.72 4.82
C GLY A 427 -29.09 4.46 5.61
N ASP A 428 -29.30 3.33 4.95
CA ASP A 428 -29.53 2.05 5.63
C ASP A 428 -28.21 1.39 6.06
N ILE A 429 -28.32 0.43 6.96
CA ILE A 429 -27.19 -0.41 7.39
C ILE A 429 -26.80 -1.33 6.22
N HIS A 430 -25.57 -1.17 5.73
CA HIS A 430 -24.98 -2.08 4.77
C HIS A 430 -24.59 -3.39 5.47
N LYS A 431 -25.05 -4.53 4.98
CA LYS A 431 -24.75 -5.85 5.56
C LYS A 431 -23.98 -6.72 4.58
N THR A 432 -22.89 -7.30 5.08
CA THR A 432 -22.10 -8.30 4.37
C THR A 432 -22.09 -9.59 5.17
N ARG A 433 -22.33 -10.72 4.50
CA ARG A 433 -22.20 -12.05 5.06
C ARG A 433 -20.82 -12.63 4.75
N ILE A 434 -20.21 -13.20 5.77
CA ILE A 434 -19.02 -14.05 5.64
C ILE A 434 -19.48 -15.50 5.80
N MET A 435 -19.22 -16.33 4.80
CA MET A 435 -19.63 -17.74 4.76
C MET A 435 -18.39 -18.63 4.75
N SER A 436 -18.31 -19.59 5.67
CA SER A 436 -17.25 -20.59 5.70
C SER A 436 -17.85 -21.99 5.83
N ARG A 437 -17.03 -23.02 5.65
CA ARG A 437 -17.40 -24.42 5.90
C ARG A 437 -17.88 -24.68 7.33
N ARG A 438 -17.35 -23.94 8.31
CA ARG A 438 -17.59 -24.19 9.74
C ARG A 438 -18.69 -23.30 10.33
N GLY A 439 -19.07 -22.23 9.64
CA GLY A 439 -20.05 -21.27 10.12
C GLY A 439 -20.11 -20.00 9.29
N SER A 440 -20.95 -19.06 9.71
CA SER A 440 -21.15 -17.78 9.05
C SER A 440 -21.40 -16.66 10.04
N SER A 441 -21.09 -15.45 9.59
CA SER A 441 -21.22 -14.21 10.35
C SER A 441 -21.73 -13.08 9.48
N ILE A 442 -22.24 -12.01 10.09
CA ILE A 442 -22.65 -10.77 9.42
C ILE A 442 -21.82 -9.60 9.96
N ILE A 443 -21.32 -8.78 9.05
CA ILE A 443 -20.86 -7.42 9.32
C ILE A 443 -22.01 -6.47 8.99
N SER A 444 -22.42 -5.66 9.96
CA SER A 444 -23.35 -4.55 9.78
C SER A 444 -22.58 -3.25 9.87
N ALA A 445 -22.62 -2.43 8.81
CA ALA A 445 -21.85 -1.19 8.70
C ALA A 445 -22.78 0.02 8.52
N ARG A 446 -22.54 1.07 9.29
CA ARG A 446 -23.03 2.43 8.99
C ARG A 446 -21.97 3.14 8.18
N LEU A 447 -22.39 3.75 7.07
CA LEU A 447 -21.49 4.36 6.10
C LEU A 447 -21.71 5.88 6.04
N GLU A 448 -20.63 6.64 5.98
CA GLU A 448 -20.63 8.07 5.65
C GLU A 448 -19.85 8.26 4.35
N ASN A 449 -20.50 8.76 3.30
CA ASN A 449 -19.85 8.95 2.00
C ASN A 449 -19.07 7.71 1.50
N THR A 450 -19.66 6.51 1.66
CA THR A 450 -19.08 5.18 1.33
C THR A 450 -17.97 4.67 2.27
N LYS A 451 -17.56 5.45 3.28
CA LYS A 451 -16.62 5.04 4.32
C LYS A 451 -17.36 4.34 5.47
N PRO A 452 -16.93 3.16 5.93
CA PRO A 452 -17.42 2.59 7.18
C PRO A 452 -17.02 3.45 8.38
N VAL A 453 -17.99 3.86 9.20
CA VAL A 453 -17.75 4.66 10.42
C VAL A 453 -18.08 3.91 11.71
N GLU A 454 -19.14 3.11 11.70
CA GLU A 454 -19.50 2.22 12.80
C GLU A 454 -19.80 0.83 12.26
N LEU A 455 -19.27 -0.19 12.94
CA LEU A 455 -19.33 -1.58 12.53
C LEU A 455 -19.79 -2.45 13.70
N LYS A 456 -20.63 -3.44 13.39
CA LYS A 456 -21.05 -4.51 14.29
C LYS A 456 -20.76 -5.86 13.62
N TYR A 457 -20.25 -6.82 14.40
CA TYR A 457 -19.94 -8.16 13.94
C TYR A 457 -20.70 -9.22 14.73
N GLU A 458 -21.39 -10.13 14.03
CA GLU A 458 -22.26 -11.13 14.64
C GLU A 458 -22.04 -12.50 14.00
N VAL A 459 -21.75 -13.52 14.81
CA VAL A 459 -21.79 -14.92 14.36
C VAL A 459 -23.25 -15.36 14.32
N ILE A 460 -23.69 -15.86 13.17
CA ILE A 460 -25.10 -16.22 12.93
C ILE A 460 -25.31 -17.73 12.82
N LYS A 461 -24.26 -18.51 12.53
CA LYS A 461 -24.32 -19.98 12.44
C LYS A 461 -22.94 -20.58 12.68
N GLY A 462 -22.84 -21.64 13.47
CA GLY A 462 -21.61 -22.43 13.61
C GLY A 462 -20.44 -21.64 14.21
N ALA A 463 -19.23 -21.96 13.77
CA ALA A 463 -18.01 -21.29 14.22
C ALA A 463 -17.85 -19.90 13.59
N ASP A 464 -17.16 -19.02 14.32
CA ASP A 464 -16.76 -17.69 13.87
C ASP A 464 -15.72 -17.76 12.74
N PRO A 465 -16.04 -17.28 11.52
CA PRO A 465 -15.10 -17.30 10.40
C PRO A 465 -13.81 -16.50 10.63
N LEU A 466 -13.85 -15.43 11.44
CA LEU A 466 -12.70 -14.58 11.74
C LEU A 466 -12.03 -14.93 13.08
N SER A 467 -12.61 -15.88 13.84
CA SER A 467 -12.12 -16.32 15.15
C SER A 467 -12.04 -15.20 16.21
N TYR A 468 -12.79 -14.11 16.03
CA TYR A 468 -12.79 -12.97 16.96
C TYR A 468 -13.43 -13.30 18.31
N SER A 469 -14.45 -14.14 18.32
CA SER A 469 -15.11 -14.64 19.53
C SER A 469 -14.19 -15.42 20.47
N GLU A 470 -13.03 -15.89 20.01
CA GLU A 470 -12.04 -16.57 20.84
C GLU A 470 -11.21 -15.58 21.68
N ASN A 471 -11.15 -14.30 21.26
CA ASN A 471 -10.49 -13.23 22.01
C ASN A 471 -11.49 -12.55 22.96
N PRO A 472 -11.25 -12.52 24.29
CA PRO A 472 -12.20 -11.97 25.25
C PRO A 472 -12.56 -10.49 25.03
N ILE A 473 -11.62 -9.68 24.54
CA ILE A 473 -11.85 -8.26 24.25
C ILE A 473 -12.80 -8.12 23.05
N LEU A 474 -12.51 -8.84 21.96
CA LEU A 474 -13.34 -8.81 20.75
C LEU A 474 -14.71 -9.44 20.98
N ALA A 475 -14.81 -10.53 21.75
CA ALA A 475 -16.08 -11.10 22.18
C ALA A 475 -16.92 -10.09 22.97
N GLY A 476 -16.28 -9.29 23.83
CA GLY A 476 -16.92 -8.17 24.52
C GLY A 476 -17.47 -7.12 23.56
N MET A 477 -16.67 -6.70 22.57
CA MET A 477 -17.09 -5.74 21.53
C MET A 477 -18.26 -6.27 20.70
N MET A 478 -18.23 -7.55 20.31
CA MET A 478 -19.33 -8.20 19.58
C MET A 478 -20.64 -8.18 20.39
N ALA A 479 -20.56 -8.35 21.72
CA ALA A 479 -21.72 -8.32 22.61
C ALA A 479 -22.29 -6.90 22.83
N SER A 480 -21.45 -5.85 22.76
CA SER A 480 -21.87 -4.44 22.96
C SER A 480 -22.42 -3.75 21.71
N GLY A 481 -22.30 -4.36 20.53
CA GLY A 481 -22.98 -3.90 19.31
C GLY A 481 -22.07 -3.10 18.38
N PHE A 482 -22.46 -1.86 18.06
CA PHE A 482 -21.72 -1.02 17.12
C PHE A 482 -20.52 -0.34 17.80
N HIS A 483 -19.38 -0.35 17.13
CA HIS A 483 -18.15 0.34 17.53
C HIS A 483 -17.55 1.10 16.36
N GLY A 484 -16.75 2.13 16.66
CA GLY A 484 -16.06 2.90 15.64
C GLY A 484 -15.09 2.07 14.80
N ASP A 485 -14.89 2.43 13.54
CA ASP A 485 -13.96 1.75 12.63
C ASP A 485 -12.52 1.70 13.16
N ARG A 486 -12.07 2.74 13.87
CA ARG A 486 -10.74 2.80 14.51
C ARG A 486 -10.65 1.99 15.80
N GLU A 487 -11.76 1.78 16.51
CA GLU A 487 -11.77 0.87 17.65
C GLU A 487 -11.55 -0.57 17.17
N TRP A 488 -12.23 -0.96 16.09
CA TRP A 488 -12.00 -2.26 15.45
C TRP A 488 -10.58 -2.41 14.90
N LEU A 489 -10.02 -1.40 14.23
CA LEU A 489 -8.63 -1.42 13.77
C LEU A 489 -7.69 -1.75 14.93
N ARG A 490 -7.75 -0.97 16.03
CA ARG A 490 -6.87 -1.15 17.18
C ARG A 490 -7.04 -2.51 17.84
N ALA A 491 -8.29 -2.96 18.01
CA ALA A 491 -8.57 -4.21 18.70
C ALA A 491 -8.18 -5.46 17.89
N THR A 492 -8.10 -5.33 16.56
CA THR A 492 -7.85 -6.47 15.64
C THR A 492 -6.46 -6.47 15.03
N ALA A 493 -5.64 -5.43 15.25
CA ALA A 493 -4.33 -5.24 14.63
C ALA A 493 -3.37 -6.44 14.78
N GLU A 494 -3.44 -7.16 15.90
CA GLU A 494 -2.59 -8.34 16.20
C GLU A 494 -3.28 -9.69 15.91
N THR A 495 -4.49 -9.68 15.34
CA THR A 495 -5.24 -10.91 15.03
C THR A 495 -4.79 -11.53 13.71
N ALA A 496 -5.28 -12.75 13.41
CA ALA A 496 -5.06 -13.39 12.12
C ALA A 496 -5.64 -12.62 10.93
N TYR A 497 -6.66 -11.76 11.14
CA TYR A 497 -7.35 -10.99 10.10
C TYR A 497 -7.45 -9.51 10.47
N PRO A 498 -6.35 -8.76 10.51
CA PRO A 498 -6.34 -7.41 11.03
C PRO A 498 -7.25 -6.48 10.22
N ASP A 499 -8.04 -5.67 10.93
CA ASP A 499 -8.95 -4.67 10.38
C ASP A 499 -10.03 -5.20 9.41
N ALA A 500 -10.26 -6.52 9.38
CA ALA A 500 -11.08 -7.17 8.35
C ALA A 500 -12.49 -6.56 8.19
N LEU A 501 -13.11 -6.06 9.27
CA LEU A 501 -14.49 -5.57 9.24
C LEU A 501 -14.64 -4.32 8.35
N ALA A 502 -13.79 -3.32 8.54
CA ALA A 502 -13.81 -2.10 7.74
C ALA A 502 -13.45 -2.41 6.28
N GLN A 503 -12.47 -3.30 6.09
CA GLN A 503 -11.96 -3.69 4.78
C GLN A 503 -12.98 -4.49 3.95
N ILE A 504 -13.73 -5.39 4.59
CA ILE A 504 -14.82 -6.14 3.97
C ILE A 504 -16.01 -5.21 3.70
N ALA A 505 -16.42 -4.38 4.66
CA ALA A 505 -17.57 -3.50 4.51
C ALA A 505 -17.37 -2.51 3.35
N GLN A 506 -16.19 -1.89 3.23
CA GLN A 506 -15.94 -0.94 2.14
C GLN A 506 -15.92 -1.64 0.77
N ILE A 507 -15.30 -2.82 0.63
CA ILE A 507 -15.20 -3.45 -0.69
C ILE A 507 -16.56 -3.97 -1.16
N MET A 508 -17.39 -4.47 -0.24
CA MET A 508 -18.70 -5.04 -0.58
C MET A 508 -19.77 -3.95 -0.79
N GLU A 509 -19.54 -2.73 -0.31
CA GLU A 509 -20.36 -1.56 -0.66
C GLU A 509 -20.19 -1.15 -2.15
N LEU A 510 -19.06 -1.45 -2.76
CA LEU A 510 -18.76 -1.02 -4.12
C LEU A 510 -19.50 -1.87 -5.17
N ASP A 511 -20.22 -1.23 -6.09
CA ASP A 511 -20.90 -1.85 -7.25
C ASP A 511 -19.96 -2.57 -8.23
N ARG A 512 -18.69 -2.15 -8.30
CA ARG A 512 -17.66 -2.81 -9.13
C ARG A 512 -17.06 -4.07 -8.50
N SER A 513 -17.37 -4.35 -7.23
CA SER A 513 -16.86 -5.52 -6.52
C SER A 513 -17.64 -6.79 -6.89
N GLY A 514 -17.00 -7.96 -6.77
CA GLY A 514 -17.60 -9.25 -7.11
C GLY A 514 -18.97 -9.49 -6.46
N SER A 515 -19.81 -10.29 -7.10
CA SER A 515 -21.02 -10.85 -6.46
C SER A 515 -20.65 -11.71 -5.26
N ILE A 516 -19.55 -12.45 -5.40
CA ILE A 516 -18.93 -13.27 -4.36
C ILE A 516 -17.43 -13.01 -4.42
N ILE A 517 -16.80 -12.74 -3.28
CA ILE A 517 -15.33 -12.78 -3.15
C ILE A 517 -14.97 -14.04 -2.38
N ILE A 518 -14.18 -14.93 -2.99
CA ILE A 518 -13.73 -16.18 -2.37
C ILE A 518 -12.31 -15.96 -1.86
N VAL A 519 -12.09 -16.13 -0.56
CA VAL A 519 -10.78 -15.94 0.10
C VAL A 519 -10.17 -17.31 0.36
N PRO A 520 -8.95 -17.60 -0.12
CA PRO A 520 -8.29 -18.87 0.13
C PRO A 520 -7.84 -18.97 1.59
N ASP A 521 -7.63 -20.19 2.07
CA ASP A 521 -6.86 -20.40 3.29
C ASP A 521 -5.37 -20.15 3.04
N ASP A 522 -4.59 -20.17 4.11
CA ASP A 522 -3.16 -19.83 4.05
C ASP A 522 -2.31 -20.86 3.31
N GLY A 523 -2.83 -22.09 3.12
CA GLY A 523 -2.17 -23.16 2.40
C GLY A 523 -2.51 -23.22 0.91
N HIS A 524 -3.47 -22.43 0.42
CA HIS A 524 -3.95 -22.52 -0.96
C HIS A 524 -3.80 -21.23 -1.76
N CYS A 525 -3.69 -21.39 -3.07
CA CYS A 525 -3.75 -20.30 -4.05
C CYS A 525 -4.76 -20.61 -5.16
N PHE A 526 -5.36 -19.56 -5.72
CA PHE A 526 -6.42 -19.70 -6.70
C PHE A 526 -6.01 -19.24 -8.10
N ASN A 527 -6.21 -20.14 -9.08
CA ASN A 527 -5.93 -19.94 -10.50
C ASN A 527 -4.50 -19.50 -10.86
N ALA A 528 -3.56 -19.73 -9.93
CA ALA A 528 -2.21 -19.20 -9.94
C ALA A 528 -1.20 -20.15 -9.29
N ARG A 529 -0.09 -20.51 -9.93
CA ARG A 529 1.00 -21.26 -9.27
C ARG A 529 2.14 -20.31 -8.94
N VAL A 530 2.22 -19.93 -7.67
CA VAL A 530 3.19 -18.97 -7.11
C VAL A 530 3.75 -19.49 -5.80
N TRP A 531 4.86 -18.90 -5.35
CA TRP A 531 5.53 -19.24 -4.10
C TRP A 531 5.34 -18.18 -3.00
N ALA A 532 4.83 -17.00 -3.37
CA ALA A 532 4.26 -16.02 -2.46
C ALA A 532 2.84 -15.69 -2.91
N LYS A 533 1.88 -15.56 -1.99
CA LYS A 533 0.53 -15.06 -2.27
C LYS A 533 0.25 -13.75 -1.56
N HIS A 534 -0.64 -12.96 -2.16
CA HIS A 534 -1.28 -11.79 -1.56
C HIS A 534 -2.69 -11.60 -2.14
N GLY A 535 -3.46 -10.64 -1.64
CA GLY A 535 -4.84 -10.39 -2.05
C GLY A 535 -5.92 -11.05 -1.18
N GLY A 536 -5.53 -11.80 -0.14
CA GLY A 536 -6.37 -12.32 0.94
C GLY A 536 -6.51 -11.35 2.12
N LEU A 537 -7.01 -11.85 3.26
CA LEU A 537 -7.22 -11.07 4.49
C LEU A 537 -6.27 -11.43 5.63
N SER A 538 -5.44 -12.45 5.45
CA SER A 538 -4.52 -12.91 6.48
C SER A 538 -3.50 -11.83 6.82
N ALA A 539 -3.07 -11.79 8.09
CA ALA A 539 -2.16 -10.77 8.61
C ALA A 539 -0.89 -10.59 7.76
N GLY A 540 -0.30 -11.68 7.27
CA GLY A 540 0.90 -11.63 6.43
C GLY A 540 0.70 -10.99 5.05
N GLU A 541 -0.55 -10.87 4.58
CA GLU A 541 -0.92 -10.22 3.32
C GLU A 541 -1.36 -8.76 3.55
N MET A 542 -2.07 -8.51 4.66
CA MET A 542 -2.67 -7.20 4.99
C MET A 542 -1.69 -6.24 5.68
N ILE A 543 -0.79 -6.75 6.53
CA ILE A 543 0.19 -5.91 7.24
C ILE A 543 1.35 -5.58 6.29
N THR A 544 1.63 -4.29 6.14
CA THR A 544 2.66 -3.75 5.28
C THR A 544 3.49 -2.69 6.01
N THR A 545 4.24 -1.85 5.27
CA THR A 545 5.25 -0.95 5.83
C THR A 545 4.86 0.51 5.63
N PHE A 546 4.93 1.29 6.72
CA PHE A 546 4.97 2.74 6.67
C PHE A 546 5.96 3.28 7.70
N ALA A 547 6.95 4.03 7.22
CA ALA A 547 7.88 4.76 8.07
C ALA A 547 8.20 6.13 7.45
N VAL A 548 8.42 7.15 8.29
CA VAL A 548 8.75 8.50 7.84
C VAL A 548 9.75 9.17 8.78
N ALA A 549 10.78 9.80 8.22
CA ALA A 549 11.74 10.63 8.94
C ALA A 549 11.86 12.00 8.27
N GLY A 550 12.17 13.04 9.03
CA GLY A 550 12.33 14.37 8.47
C GLY A 550 12.37 15.49 9.51
N PRO A 551 12.22 16.75 9.07
CA PRO A 551 12.33 17.92 9.92
C PRO A 551 11.33 17.87 11.09
N GLY A 552 11.80 18.09 12.32
CA GLY A 552 10.96 18.18 13.52
C GLY A 552 10.38 16.85 14.04
N LEU A 553 10.60 15.72 13.35
CA LEU A 553 10.20 14.41 13.84
C LEU A 553 11.20 13.88 14.86
N SER A 554 10.68 13.15 15.85
CA SER A 554 11.49 12.41 16.84
C SER A 554 11.18 10.93 16.69
N PRO A 555 12.13 10.02 16.99
CA PRO A 555 11.89 8.58 16.98
C PRO A 555 10.60 8.19 17.70
N GLY A 556 9.81 7.31 17.08
CA GLY A 556 8.55 6.85 17.67
C GLY A 556 7.92 5.71 16.90
N VAL A 557 6.87 5.15 17.50
CA VAL A 557 6.08 4.06 16.93
C VAL A 557 4.61 4.43 16.98
N VAL A 558 3.91 4.23 15.87
CA VAL A 558 2.44 4.21 15.82
C VAL A 558 2.00 2.75 15.86
N HIS A 559 1.16 2.40 16.83
CA HIS A 559 0.73 1.01 17.00
C HIS A 559 -0.04 0.48 15.78
N ASP A 560 -1.04 1.24 15.32
CA ASP A 560 -1.92 0.87 14.22
C ASP A 560 -2.17 2.06 13.28
N SER A 561 -2.18 1.79 11.97
CA SER A 561 -2.58 2.76 10.94
C SER A 561 -3.01 2.06 9.66
N ARG A 562 -3.53 2.80 8.68
CA ARG A 562 -3.95 2.27 7.37
C ARG A 562 -3.24 2.98 6.24
N VAL A 563 -3.11 2.34 5.08
CA VAL A 563 -2.53 2.96 3.88
C VAL A 563 -3.26 4.25 3.47
N ILE A 564 -4.56 4.37 3.74
CA ILE A 564 -5.35 5.59 3.49
C ILE A 564 -4.95 6.77 4.39
N ASP A 565 -4.17 6.54 5.45
CA ASP A 565 -3.70 7.59 6.36
C ASP A 565 -2.44 8.29 5.84
N ILE A 566 -1.78 7.74 4.81
CA ILE A 566 -0.49 8.22 4.32
C ILE A 566 -0.60 9.64 3.76
N VAL A 567 -1.44 9.86 2.76
CA VAL A 567 -1.58 11.19 2.12
C VAL A 567 -2.00 12.29 3.10
N PRO A 568 -3.08 12.16 3.91
CA PRO A 568 -3.44 13.21 4.85
C PRO A 568 -2.30 13.48 5.87
N THR A 569 -1.56 12.45 6.28
CA THR A 569 -0.37 12.62 7.14
C THR A 569 0.75 13.39 6.43
N LEU A 570 1.11 12.99 5.21
CA LEU A 570 2.19 13.64 4.45
C LEU A 570 1.85 15.09 4.06
N LEU A 571 0.60 15.40 3.73
CA LEU A 571 0.16 16.77 3.47
C LEU A 571 0.28 17.65 4.72
N SER A 572 -0.12 17.13 5.89
CA SER A 572 0.05 17.83 7.16
C SER A 572 1.53 18.10 7.48
N LEU A 573 2.41 17.11 7.29
CA LEU A 573 3.86 17.28 7.43
C LEU A 573 4.43 18.31 6.45
N MET A 574 3.88 18.40 5.24
CA MET A 574 4.27 19.39 4.23
C MET A 574 3.66 20.77 4.45
N GLY A 575 2.83 20.95 5.48
CA GLY A 575 2.15 22.22 5.78
C GLY A 575 1.12 22.61 4.72
N LYS A 576 0.55 21.62 4.02
CA LYS A 576 -0.53 21.81 3.05
C LYS A 576 -1.88 21.70 3.75
N ASP A 577 -2.87 22.41 3.22
CA ASP A 577 -4.25 22.28 3.67
C ASP A 577 -4.70 20.83 3.51
N ASN A 578 -5.29 20.28 4.57
CA ASN A 578 -5.82 18.93 4.63
C ASN A 578 -7.35 19.00 4.70
N PRO A 579 -8.05 19.10 3.55
CA PRO A 579 -9.51 19.12 3.55
C PRO A 579 -10.00 17.73 3.98
N GLU A 580 -10.38 17.57 5.26
CA GLU A 580 -10.83 16.29 5.83
C GLU A 580 -11.91 15.58 4.98
N ALA A 581 -12.78 16.35 4.32
CA ALA A 581 -13.83 15.83 3.43
C ALA A 581 -13.31 15.11 2.16
N CYS A 582 -12.02 15.27 1.83
CA CYS A 582 -11.40 14.64 0.66
C CYS A 582 -10.88 13.23 0.93
N PHE A 583 -10.66 12.85 2.19
CA PHE A 583 -9.99 11.62 2.58
C PHE A 583 -10.90 10.72 3.40
N ASP A 584 -10.73 9.40 3.26
CA ASP A 584 -11.31 8.45 4.21
C ASP A 584 -10.36 8.20 5.40
N GLY A 585 -9.05 8.33 5.16
CA GLY A 585 -8.01 8.24 6.19
C GLY A 585 -7.90 9.50 7.03
N ILE A 586 -7.02 9.46 8.03
CA ILE A 586 -6.75 10.58 8.93
C ILE A 586 -5.26 10.96 8.89
N ALA A 587 -4.94 12.21 9.19
CA ALA A 587 -3.57 12.58 9.49
C ALA A 587 -3.19 12.01 10.87
N LEU A 588 -2.16 11.17 10.93
CA LEU A 588 -1.81 10.43 12.15
C LEU A 588 -1.29 11.39 13.23
N PRO A 589 -2.01 11.59 14.35
CA PRO A 589 -1.66 12.60 15.36
C PRO A 589 -0.31 12.36 16.04
N ASP A 590 0.10 11.10 16.13
CA ASP A 590 1.39 10.68 16.66
C ASP A 590 2.57 11.13 15.78
N ILE A 591 2.33 11.29 14.47
CA ILE A 591 3.32 11.75 13.49
C ILE A 591 3.26 13.27 13.33
N THR A 592 2.08 13.87 13.26
CA THR A 592 1.91 15.32 13.03
C THR A 592 2.18 16.17 14.28
N GLY A 593 2.26 15.55 15.46
CA GLY A 593 2.60 16.22 16.72
C GLY A 593 1.41 16.85 17.45
N GLU A 594 0.18 16.61 17.02
CA GLU A 594 -1.04 17.13 17.66
C GLU A 594 -1.25 16.58 19.08
N ARG A 595 -0.86 15.33 19.35
CA ARG A 595 -0.88 14.79 20.73
C ARG A 595 0.06 15.54 21.68
N ARG A 596 1.20 16.05 21.20
CA ARG A 596 2.15 16.83 22.02
C ARG A 596 1.57 18.22 22.35
N LYS A 597 0.83 18.84 21.41
CA LYS A 597 0.12 20.11 21.65
C LYS A 597 -1.02 19.93 22.67
N ALA A 598 -1.83 18.88 22.54
CA ALA A 598 -2.94 18.61 23.46
C ALA A 598 -2.49 18.28 24.89
N GLN A 599 -1.33 17.64 25.07
CA GLN A 599 -0.74 17.39 26.39
C GLN A 599 -0.06 18.64 26.99
N GLY A 600 0.57 19.48 26.15
CA GLY A 600 1.13 20.76 26.59
C GLY A 600 0.08 21.78 27.05
N GLU A 601 -1.10 21.80 26.42
CA GLU A 601 -2.21 22.69 26.82
C GLU A 601 -2.93 22.24 28.10
N LYS A 602 -2.92 20.93 28.42
CA LYS A 602 -3.43 20.41 29.72
C LYS A 602 -2.44 20.64 30.86
N GLY A 603 -1.13 20.65 30.58
CA GLY A 603 -0.09 20.94 31.60
C GLY A 603 0.02 22.42 31.98
N ALA A 604 -0.57 23.34 31.22
CA ALA A 604 -0.51 24.79 31.46
C ALA A 604 -1.70 25.36 32.27
N LYS A 605 -2.67 24.52 32.69
CA LYS A 605 -3.88 24.97 33.39
C LYS A 605 -4.01 24.56 34.85
N ASP A 606 -3.12 23.73 35.38
CA ASP A 606 -3.16 23.28 36.78
C ASP A 606 -1.82 23.50 37.51
N GLU A 607 -1.46 24.77 37.72
CA GLU A 607 -0.59 25.15 38.84
C GLU A 607 -1.29 26.26 39.65
N PRO A 608 -1.84 25.96 40.85
CA PRO A 608 -2.22 27.01 41.77
C PRO A 608 -0.97 27.58 42.42
N SER A 609 -0.73 28.86 42.15
CA SER A 609 0.29 29.70 42.76
C SER A 609 0.04 29.87 44.26
N ASN A 610 0.62 29.00 45.08
CA ASN A 610 0.73 29.24 46.52
C ASN A 610 2.05 29.91 46.87
N HIS A 611 2.03 31.25 46.84
CA HIS A 611 2.92 32.06 47.64
C HIS A 611 2.42 32.05 49.10
N HIS A 612 3.10 31.30 49.97
CA HIS A 612 3.15 31.65 51.38
C HIS A 612 4.57 31.46 51.94
N SER A 613 5.12 32.59 52.35
CA SER A 613 6.27 32.75 53.21
C SER A 613 6.05 32.09 54.58
N GLU A 614 7.04 31.37 55.12
CA GLU A 614 7.78 31.76 56.32
C GLU A 614 8.69 30.64 56.87
N ARG A 615 9.89 31.10 57.27
CA ARG A 615 10.75 30.69 58.40
C ARG A 615 11.34 29.27 58.50
N ARG A 616 12.68 29.31 58.53
CA ARG A 616 13.62 28.37 59.17
C ARG A 616 13.16 27.93 60.57
N GLN A 617 13.36 26.64 60.87
CA GLN A 617 13.93 26.21 62.15
C GLN A 617 14.66 24.87 62.00
N GLU A 618 15.86 24.83 62.57
CA GLU A 618 16.72 23.66 62.75
C GLU A 618 16.09 22.66 63.75
N SER A 619 16.34 21.36 63.61
CA SER A 619 17.05 20.55 64.61
C SER A 619 16.92 19.03 64.40
N GLN A 620 18.09 18.41 64.28
CA GLN A 620 18.58 17.18 64.93
C GLN A 620 17.75 15.88 65.05
N SER A 621 18.54 14.80 64.84
CA SER A 621 18.43 13.42 65.37
C SER A 621 17.49 12.47 64.61
N GLY A 622 17.82 11.21 64.36
CA GLY A 622 18.92 10.40 64.88
C GLY A 622 19.15 9.12 64.08
N ILE A 623 20.35 8.59 64.32
CA ILE A 623 20.94 7.32 63.91
C ILE A 623 20.07 6.12 64.29
N GLN A 624 19.93 5.10 63.42
CA GLN A 624 20.21 3.71 63.80
C GLN A 624 20.40 2.74 62.61
N ASN A 625 21.50 1.99 62.73
CA ASN A 625 21.98 0.87 61.93
C ASN A 625 21.13 -0.40 62.09
N SER A 626 21.06 -1.25 61.05
CA SER A 626 21.53 -2.67 61.08
C SER A 626 21.45 -3.27 59.66
N LYS A 627 22.59 -3.60 59.04
CA LYS A 627 23.22 -4.95 58.91
C LYS A 627 22.28 -6.02 58.34
N ARG A 628 22.47 -6.36 57.05
CA ARG A 628 23.18 -7.55 56.52
C ARG A 628 22.55 -8.89 56.95
N ASN A 629 22.10 -9.67 55.95
CA ASN A 629 22.67 -10.99 55.65
C ASN A 629 22.16 -11.57 54.32
N HIS A 630 23.10 -11.95 53.47
CA HIS A 630 22.94 -13.00 52.44
C HIS A 630 22.82 -14.37 53.10
N PRO A 631 22.32 -15.38 52.35
CA PRO A 631 23.25 -16.43 51.96
C PRO A 631 23.16 -16.85 50.48
N GLN A 632 24.25 -17.48 50.07
CA GLN A 632 24.62 -17.98 48.75
C GLN A 632 23.98 -19.34 48.39
N THR A 633 23.85 -19.54 47.07
CA THR A 633 24.11 -20.76 46.26
C THR A 633 23.48 -22.11 46.62
N SER A 634 22.82 -22.72 45.63
CA SER A 634 23.29 -23.99 45.05
C SER A 634 22.58 -24.32 43.73
N SER A 635 23.37 -24.80 42.78
CA SER A 635 23.00 -25.41 41.51
C SER A 635 22.23 -26.72 41.66
N ARG A 636 21.35 -27.06 40.69
CA ARG A 636 21.28 -28.41 40.12
C ARG A 636 20.45 -28.48 38.84
N THR A 637 20.99 -29.27 37.93
CA THR A 637 20.59 -29.67 36.58
C THR A 637 19.54 -30.79 36.58
N LEU A 638 18.87 -30.94 35.42
CA LEU A 638 18.30 -32.17 34.83
C LEU A 638 17.04 -32.80 35.47
N ARG A 639 15.90 -32.63 34.80
CA ARG A 639 15.28 -33.64 33.93
C ARG A 639 14.22 -33.01 33.03
#